data_AF-A0A6S7HYR6-F1
#
_entry.id   AF-A0A6S7HYR6-F1
#
_cell.length_a   1.000
_cell.length_b   1.000
_cell.length_c   1.000
_cell.angle_alpha   90.00
_cell.angle_beta   90.00
_cell.angle_gamma   90.00
#
_symmetry.space_group_name_H-M   'P 1'
#
loop_
_entity.id
_entity.type
_entity.pdbx_description
1 polymer ?
#
loop_
_entity_poly.entity_id
_entity_poly.type
_entity_poly.pdbx_seq_one_letter_code
_entity_poly.pdbx_strand_id
1 'polypeptide(L)'
;MALSHLTTERVLAQIERVIQSNHEFRLNDSVRVNLVHVEMPNGGTGTKRSEINLEKHLINKRAIVRIQNKDDLCLARALVVSIAKIENDSRYKSISDFRWPMQTRLAYDLHQKAGVPIGSCGIDQVKQFQTYLTDYQINIVSKEHQNSVIFSGPDKGKRIYLFLHDNHFDVITSMPAFIARKMYCHTCKKGYDHQRDHLCGDMCKLCHFQNCPIVSWISCSDCNRIFKSQECFDRHKQNVGNAKSICLSTAKCPHCNRVFERTQLRTDLHHCGLKRCSTCEKYVGIEDHQCYMQPVKEKPAREADLCDDEADEDVHESGYNELLFFDFECIQENGTHEPNLCVIQNEAGDEWVFQGDNTRNEFCEWLFTKEHEGCIVVAHNFQGYDGYFIQQYLHENGVTPEVIMRGAKILTLYVPMLKIKFIDSLSFIPMRLADFPKTFGLNELAKGYFPHLFNRKENQKYVGPLPPSPYYHPNGMSPAEKETFLKWHQELKENNFVFNFQEEILSYCRSDVDILRRCCLEFRELFRDVTDIDPFEKCLTIASACNLVFRTNFLKENTIAILPPHGYHPGIKQSNIALKWLSYTAEKNDVYIQHKRNGGEKTVGQYSLDGYDEETHTAYEFHGCFWHGCLKCYARDTVNKVSGKTMHDLHQATMEKTQYLKDRGLHVVEMWECNMKKELEHDEDMKQYFEDYDVVDPLEPRHAFYGGRTNATKLFHECKEDEKIRYVDFTSLYPWCNKMTRTVIGRPVSSLKTLMILPRTLA
;
A
#
# COMPACT_ATOMS: atom_id res chain seq x y z
N MET A 1 -12.94 6.66 -8.10
CA MET A 1 -12.84 7.44 -9.37
C MET A 1 -14.27 7.68 -9.84
N ALA A 2 -14.64 8.86 -10.37
CA ALA A 2 -16.02 9.07 -10.84
C ALA A 2 -16.30 8.25 -12.10
N LEU A 3 -17.52 7.68 -12.24
CA LEU A 3 -17.92 6.87 -13.41
C LEU A 3 -17.72 7.62 -14.74
N SER A 4 -17.88 8.94 -14.74
CA SER A 4 -17.71 9.80 -15.92
C SER A 4 -16.26 9.94 -16.40
N HIS A 5 -15.28 9.40 -15.67
CA HIS A 5 -13.86 9.43 -16.03
C HIS A 5 -13.33 8.07 -16.52
N LEU A 6 -14.18 7.02 -16.51
CA LEU A 6 -13.93 5.71 -17.10
C LEU A 6 -14.38 5.75 -18.56
N THR A 7 -13.52 6.31 -19.44
CA THR A 7 -13.72 6.19 -20.88
C THR A 7 -13.13 4.87 -21.38
N THR A 8 -13.66 4.38 -22.50
CA THR A 8 -13.17 3.17 -23.15
C THR A 8 -11.67 3.26 -23.45
N GLU A 9 -11.17 4.44 -23.87
CA GLU A 9 -9.75 4.63 -24.14
C GLU A 9 -8.88 4.46 -22.90
N ARG A 10 -9.36 4.90 -21.72
CA ARG A 10 -8.62 4.74 -20.46
C ARG A 10 -8.58 3.32 -19.96
N VAL A 11 -9.68 2.57 -20.13
CA VAL A 11 -9.74 1.14 -19.78
C VAL A 11 -8.81 0.35 -20.71
N LEU A 12 -8.87 0.61 -22.01
CA LEU A 12 -7.99 -0.02 -23.00
C LEU A 12 -6.53 0.36 -22.78
N ALA A 13 -6.21 1.61 -22.47
CA ALA A 13 -4.85 2.04 -22.16
C ALA A 13 -4.28 1.39 -20.90
N GLN A 14 -5.10 1.08 -19.89
CA GLN A 14 -4.65 0.30 -18.73
C GLN A 14 -4.46 -1.18 -19.06
N ILE A 15 -5.34 -1.77 -19.87
CA ILE A 15 -5.19 -3.14 -20.37
C ILE A 15 -3.88 -3.24 -21.18
N GLU A 16 -3.65 -2.33 -22.10
CA GLU A 16 -2.43 -2.22 -22.91
C GLU A 16 -1.17 -2.02 -22.04
N ARG A 17 -1.26 -1.21 -20.97
CA ARG A 17 -0.14 -1.01 -20.03
C ARG A 17 0.18 -2.25 -19.20
N VAL A 18 -0.81 -3.09 -18.88
CA VAL A 18 -0.66 -4.32 -18.08
C VAL A 18 -0.19 -5.49 -18.95
N ILE A 19 -0.50 -5.47 -20.25
CA ILE A 19 0.01 -6.42 -21.23
C ILE A 19 1.49 -6.12 -21.50
N GLN A 20 2.37 -6.57 -20.62
CA GLN A 20 3.79 -6.74 -20.92
C GLN A 20 4.14 -8.22 -21.05
N SER A 21 4.78 -8.52 -22.19
CA SER A 21 5.49 -9.75 -22.59
C SER A 21 4.65 -11.03 -22.79
N ASN A 22 4.41 -11.30 -24.09
CA ASN A 22 4.36 -12.62 -24.72
C ASN A 22 3.04 -13.43 -24.77
N HIS A 23 1.89 -12.79 -24.91
CA HIS A 23 0.68 -13.48 -25.38
C HIS A 23 -0.04 -12.64 -26.44
N GLU A 24 -0.18 -13.16 -27.66
CA GLU A 24 -1.05 -12.56 -28.68
C GLU A 24 -2.52 -12.68 -28.21
N PHE A 25 -3.14 -11.56 -27.89
CA PHE A 25 -4.56 -11.51 -27.57
C PHE A 25 -5.34 -10.99 -28.78
N ARG A 26 -6.10 -11.87 -29.45
CA ARG A 26 -7.04 -11.47 -30.50
C ARG A 26 -8.40 -11.19 -29.86
N LEU A 27 -8.77 -9.91 -29.77
CA LEU A 27 -10.14 -9.49 -29.46
C LEU A 27 -11.05 -9.94 -30.63
N ASN A 28 -11.68 -11.10 -30.49
CA ASN A 28 -12.81 -11.48 -31.33
C ASN A 28 -14.13 -11.08 -30.64
N ASP A 29 -15.25 -11.15 -31.37
CA ASP A 29 -16.59 -10.64 -31.00
C ASP A 29 -17.26 -11.27 -29.76
N SER A 30 -16.49 -11.95 -28.90
CA SER A 30 -16.99 -12.70 -27.74
C SER A 30 -16.44 -12.24 -26.38
N VAL A 31 -15.65 -11.16 -26.32
CA VAL A 31 -15.15 -10.64 -25.04
C VAL A 31 -16.24 -9.86 -24.30
N ARG A 32 -16.85 -10.48 -23.29
CA ARG A 32 -17.65 -9.77 -22.27
C ARG A 32 -16.75 -9.33 -21.13
N VAL A 33 -16.50 -8.04 -21.04
CA VAL A 33 -15.85 -7.43 -19.87
C VAL A 33 -16.93 -7.14 -18.82
N ASN A 34 -17.00 -7.97 -17.77
CA ASN A 34 -17.84 -7.70 -16.61
C ASN A 34 -17.08 -6.78 -15.65
N LEU A 35 -17.44 -5.50 -15.64
CA LEU A 35 -16.86 -4.51 -14.75
C LEU A 35 -17.61 -4.53 -13.40
N VAL A 36 -17.11 -5.29 -12.44
CA VAL A 36 -17.65 -5.27 -11.06
C VAL A 36 -16.99 -4.11 -10.31
N HIS A 37 -17.70 -2.99 -10.20
CA HIS A 37 -17.31 -1.93 -9.30
C HIS A 37 -17.67 -2.33 -7.87
N VAL A 38 -16.74 -2.98 -7.18
CA VAL A 38 -16.79 -3.07 -5.73
C VAL A 38 -16.36 -1.70 -5.22
N GLU A 39 -17.27 -0.93 -4.62
CA GLU A 39 -16.84 0.13 -3.71
C GLU A 39 -16.03 -0.56 -2.62
N MET A 40 -14.69 -0.51 -2.73
CA MET A 40 -13.84 -0.84 -1.62
C MET A 40 -14.29 0.07 -0.48
N PRO A 41 -14.87 -0.45 0.61
CA PRO A 41 -15.26 0.39 1.73
C PRO A 41 -14.02 1.18 2.14
N ASN A 42 -14.14 2.51 2.20
CA ASN A 42 -13.05 3.36 2.64
C ASN A 42 -12.49 2.79 3.94
N GLY A 43 -11.24 2.33 3.88
CA GLY A 43 -10.61 1.42 4.83
C GLY A 43 -11.09 1.60 6.26
N GLY A 44 -11.87 0.64 6.74
CA GLY A 44 -11.94 0.38 8.16
C GLY A 44 -10.57 -0.12 8.58
N THR A 45 -9.96 0.51 9.58
CA THR A 45 -8.82 -0.06 10.29
C THR A 45 -9.30 -1.27 11.08
N GLY A 46 -9.56 -2.38 10.38
CA GLY A 46 -9.67 -3.69 11.01
C GLY A 46 -8.36 -3.92 11.74
N THR A 47 -8.37 -3.95 13.08
CA THR A 47 -7.16 -4.14 13.86
C THR A 47 -7.29 -5.28 14.86
N LYS A 48 -6.28 -6.15 14.75
CA LYS A 48 -5.68 -7.11 15.68
C LYS A 48 -6.62 -8.04 16.43
N ARG A 49 -6.78 -9.23 15.84
CA ARG A 49 -7.59 -10.31 16.40
C ARG A 49 -7.05 -11.05 17.63
N SER A 50 -5.90 -10.78 18.25
CA SER A 50 -5.23 -11.64 19.28
C SER A 50 -4.98 -13.14 18.93
N GLU A 51 -5.87 -13.79 18.19
CA GLU A 51 -5.87 -15.20 17.77
C GLU A 51 -6.09 -15.27 16.26
N ILE A 52 -5.24 -16.01 15.54
CA ILE A 52 -5.36 -16.14 14.08
C ILE A 52 -6.43 -17.17 13.72
N ASN A 53 -6.46 -18.31 14.39
CA ASN A 53 -7.44 -19.37 14.14
C ASN A 53 -8.87 -18.87 14.39
N LEU A 54 -9.72 -18.94 13.37
CA LEU A 54 -11.09 -18.42 13.44
C LEU A 54 -11.95 -19.14 14.48
N GLU A 55 -11.89 -20.47 14.56
CA GLU A 55 -12.68 -21.25 15.51
C GLU A 55 -12.32 -20.89 16.95
N LYS A 56 -11.02 -20.84 17.28
CA LYS A 56 -10.54 -20.36 18.58
C LYS A 56 -10.98 -18.93 18.86
N HIS A 57 -10.95 -18.06 17.85
CA HIS A 57 -11.43 -16.68 17.98
C HIS A 57 -12.93 -16.63 18.30
N LEU A 58 -13.76 -17.39 17.57
CA LEU A 58 -15.22 -17.43 17.79
C LEU A 58 -15.58 -17.96 19.19
N ILE A 59 -14.81 -18.90 19.72
CA ILE A 59 -15.01 -19.45 21.08
C ILE A 59 -14.63 -18.42 22.15
N ASN A 60 -13.48 -17.76 22.00
CA ASN A 60 -12.92 -16.89 23.03
C ASN A 60 -13.54 -15.48 23.03
N LYS A 61 -14.07 -15.02 21.89
CA LYS A 61 -14.59 -13.66 21.72
C LYS A 61 -15.99 -13.52 22.31
N ARG A 62 -16.06 -13.05 23.56
CA ARG A 62 -17.33 -12.75 24.29
C ARG A 62 -18.32 -11.83 23.56
N ALA A 63 -17.85 -11.04 22.59
CA ALA A 63 -18.71 -10.18 21.79
C ALA A 63 -19.55 -10.95 20.76
N ILE A 64 -19.24 -12.22 20.50
CA ILE A 64 -19.93 -13.09 19.55
C ILE A 64 -20.75 -14.13 20.32
N VAL A 65 -22.01 -14.30 19.95
CA VAL A 65 -22.85 -15.42 20.39
C VAL A 65 -22.97 -16.39 19.22
N ARG A 66 -22.38 -17.57 19.38
CA ARG A 66 -22.39 -18.62 18.34
C ARG A 66 -23.78 -19.22 18.19
N ILE A 67 -24.27 -19.30 16.96
CA ILE A 67 -25.51 -19.97 16.62
C ILE A 67 -25.19 -21.41 16.24
N GLN A 68 -25.38 -22.33 17.18
CA GLN A 68 -25.18 -23.74 16.88
C GLN A 68 -26.46 -24.33 16.29
N ASN A 69 -26.40 -24.79 15.05
CA ASN A 69 -27.54 -25.41 14.38
C ASN A 69 -27.11 -26.52 13.40
N LYS A 70 -28.00 -27.47 13.18
CA LYS A 70 -27.85 -28.56 12.18
C LYS A 70 -28.77 -28.38 10.97
N ASP A 71 -29.53 -27.28 10.96
CA ASP A 71 -30.46 -26.89 9.90
C ASP A 71 -29.90 -25.68 9.13
N ASP A 72 -30.58 -25.24 8.08
CA ASP A 72 -30.15 -24.08 7.28
C ASP A 72 -30.73 -22.73 7.79
N LEU A 73 -31.13 -22.66 9.07
CA LEU A 73 -31.87 -21.52 9.65
C LEU A 73 -31.01 -20.55 10.47
N CYS A 74 -29.69 -20.57 10.28
CA CYS A 74 -28.75 -19.78 11.08
C CYS A 74 -29.09 -18.29 11.08
N LEU A 75 -29.49 -17.70 9.94
CA LEU A 75 -29.90 -16.29 9.86
C LEU A 75 -31.10 -15.99 10.76
N ALA A 76 -32.20 -16.74 10.64
CA ALA A 76 -33.41 -16.50 11.42
C ALA A 76 -33.17 -16.74 12.91
N ARG A 77 -32.38 -17.77 13.27
CA ARG A 77 -31.94 -18.02 14.66
C ARG A 77 -31.13 -16.84 15.20
N ALA A 78 -30.17 -16.33 14.43
CA ALA A 78 -29.36 -15.19 14.80
C ALA A 78 -30.19 -13.91 15.00
N LEU A 79 -31.18 -13.67 14.14
CA LEU A 79 -32.13 -12.56 14.28
C LEU A 79 -32.96 -12.68 15.56
N VAL A 80 -33.52 -13.85 15.85
CA VAL A 80 -34.31 -14.09 17.06
C VAL A 80 -33.47 -13.89 18.33
N VAL A 81 -32.23 -14.40 18.36
CA VAL A 81 -31.31 -14.21 19.48
C VAL A 81 -30.94 -12.74 19.65
N SER A 82 -30.71 -12.02 18.55
CA SER A 82 -30.41 -10.58 18.56
C SER A 82 -31.58 -9.76 19.10
N ILE A 83 -32.80 -10.04 18.63
CA ILE A 83 -34.03 -9.38 19.09
C ILE A 83 -34.24 -9.62 20.59
N ALA A 84 -34.14 -10.88 21.05
CA ALA A 84 -34.28 -11.22 22.47
C ALA A 84 -33.26 -10.48 23.35
N LYS A 85 -32.04 -10.25 22.84
CA LYS A 85 -31.01 -9.48 23.54
C LYS A 85 -31.34 -8.00 23.61
N ILE A 86 -31.78 -7.40 22.51
CA ILE A 86 -32.09 -5.96 22.41
C ILE A 86 -33.31 -5.61 23.26
N GLU A 87 -34.34 -6.46 23.26
CA GLU A 87 -35.57 -6.27 24.04
C GLU A 87 -35.43 -6.67 25.52
N ASN A 88 -34.26 -7.14 25.96
CA ASN A 88 -34.03 -7.68 27.31
C ASN A 88 -35.07 -8.75 27.71
N ASP A 89 -35.37 -9.69 26.81
CA ASP A 89 -36.32 -10.77 27.08
C ASP A 89 -35.80 -11.65 28.25
N SER A 90 -36.64 -11.87 29.26
CA SER A 90 -36.31 -12.71 30.42
C SER A 90 -35.91 -14.14 30.03
N ARG A 91 -36.35 -14.59 28.85
CA ARG A 91 -36.07 -15.90 28.28
C ARG A 91 -34.82 -15.94 27.41
N TYR A 92 -34.05 -14.85 27.31
CA TYR A 92 -32.87 -14.74 26.44
C TYR A 92 -31.93 -15.95 26.55
N LYS A 93 -31.61 -16.41 27.78
CA LYS A 93 -30.74 -17.57 28.00
C LYS A 93 -31.27 -18.84 27.33
N SER A 94 -32.58 -19.07 27.38
CA SER A 94 -33.25 -20.21 26.75
C SER A 94 -33.39 -20.05 25.23
N ILE A 95 -33.37 -18.81 24.71
CA ILE A 95 -33.39 -18.51 23.27
C ILE A 95 -31.98 -18.63 22.66
N SER A 96 -30.94 -18.27 23.41
CA SER A 96 -29.55 -18.36 22.95
C SER A 96 -28.99 -19.78 22.99
N ASP A 97 -29.52 -20.64 23.87
CA ASP A 97 -29.04 -22.02 24.02
C ASP A 97 -29.73 -22.96 23.02
N PHE A 98 -28.95 -23.47 22.08
CA PHE A 98 -29.41 -24.33 20.98
C PHE A 98 -30.08 -25.63 21.45
N ARG A 99 -29.82 -26.08 22.69
CA ARG A 99 -30.40 -27.30 23.25
C ARG A 99 -31.90 -27.16 23.49
N TRP A 100 -32.41 -25.94 23.56
CA TRP A 100 -33.83 -25.67 23.78
C TRP A 100 -34.57 -25.48 22.44
N PRO A 101 -35.73 -26.14 22.24
CA PRO A 101 -36.51 -26.03 21.00
C PRO A 101 -37.03 -24.62 20.68
N MET A 102 -36.99 -23.72 21.66
CA MET A 102 -37.58 -22.39 21.57
C MET A 102 -36.90 -21.52 20.51
N GLN A 103 -35.57 -21.59 20.37
CA GLN A 103 -34.84 -20.88 19.31
C GLN A 103 -35.32 -21.34 17.92
N THR A 104 -35.43 -22.65 17.72
CA THR A 104 -35.90 -23.28 16.47
C THR A 104 -37.33 -22.82 16.15
N ARG A 105 -38.25 -22.94 17.12
CA ARG A 105 -39.66 -22.57 16.93
C ARG A 105 -39.83 -21.10 16.54
N LEU A 106 -39.11 -20.20 17.21
CA LEU A 106 -39.16 -18.77 16.91
C LEU A 106 -38.53 -18.45 15.54
N ALA A 107 -37.49 -19.17 15.12
CA ALA A 107 -36.91 -19.00 13.79
C ALA A 107 -37.89 -19.40 12.67
N TYR A 108 -38.59 -20.54 12.82
CA TYR A 108 -39.64 -20.95 11.86
C TYR A 108 -40.80 -19.96 11.82
N ASP A 109 -41.27 -19.49 12.97
CA ASP A 109 -42.32 -18.48 13.07
C ASP A 109 -41.90 -17.16 12.39
N LEU A 110 -40.64 -16.76 12.53
CA LEU A 110 -40.09 -15.58 11.86
C LEU A 110 -40.08 -15.74 10.33
N HIS A 111 -39.66 -16.89 9.81
CA HIS A 111 -39.74 -17.19 8.36
C HIS A 111 -41.17 -17.09 7.83
N GLN A 112 -42.13 -17.71 8.54
CA GLN A 112 -43.53 -17.71 8.15
C GLN A 112 -44.13 -16.30 8.16
N LYS A 113 -43.85 -15.51 9.19
CA LYS A 113 -44.37 -14.14 9.33
C LYS A 113 -43.73 -13.15 8.36
N ALA A 114 -42.44 -13.29 8.07
CA ALA A 114 -41.72 -12.43 7.14
C ALA A 114 -41.94 -12.83 5.66
N GLY A 115 -42.59 -13.97 5.39
CA GLY A 115 -42.80 -14.48 4.03
C GLY A 115 -41.51 -14.96 3.35
N VAL A 116 -40.47 -15.29 4.13
CA VAL A 116 -39.17 -15.74 3.61
C VAL A 116 -39.16 -17.26 3.51
N PRO A 117 -38.83 -17.85 2.35
CA PRO A 117 -38.73 -19.30 2.20
C PRO A 117 -37.82 -19.92 3.26
N ILE A 118 -38.27 -21.04 3.83
CA ILE A 118 -37.51 -21.80 4.82
C ILE A 118 -36.35 -22.50 4.09
N GLY A 119 -35.12 -22.20 4.48
CA GLY A 119 -33.92 -22.78 3.89
C GLY A 119 -32.71 -21.87 4.05
N SER A 120 -31.63 -22.20 3.35
CA SER A 120 -30.39 -21.43 3.39
C SER A 120 -30.63 -19.98 2.96
N CYS A 121 -30.13 -19.05 3.76
CA CYS A 121 -30.37 -17.63 3.60
C CYS A 121 -29.06 -16.90 3.28
N GLY A 122 -29.10 -16.02 2.28
CA GLY A 122 -28.04 -15.06 1.98
C GLY A 122 -28.51 -13.62 2.18
N ILE A 123 -27.79 -12.68 1.55
CA ILE A 123 -28.06 -11.24 1.69
C ILE A 123 -29.45 -10.83 1.14
N ASP A 124 -29.99 -11.56 0.16
CA ASP A 124 -31.33 -11.26 -0.35
C ASP A 124 -32.43 -11.60 0.65
N GLN A 125 -32.30 -12.70 1.39
CA GLN A 125 -33.19 -13.02 2.51
C GLN A 125 -33.02 -12.01 3.65
N VAL A 126 -31.81 -11.51 3.91
CA VAL A 126 -31.59 -10.41 4.86
C VAL A 126 -32.41 -9.17 4.49
N LYS A 127 -32.49 -8.79 3.20
CA LYS A 127 -33.32 -7.67 2.74
C LYS A 127 -34.82 -7.92 2.97
N GLN A 128 -35.27 -9.15 2.78
CA GLN A 128 -36.67 -9.53 3.03
C GLN A 128 -37.00 -9.42 4.53
N PHE A 129 -36.14 -9.99 5.39
CA PHE A 129 -36.29 -9.84 6.85
C PHE A 129 -36.22 -8.37 7.30
N GLN A 130 -35.37 -7.55 6.67
CA GLN A 130 -35.30 -6.10 6.96
C GLN A 130 -36.60 -5.38 6.62
N THR A 131 -37.30 -5.79 5.56
CA THR A 131 -38.61 -5.23 5.18
C THR A 131 -39.68 -5.54 6.22
N TYR A 132 -39.63 -6.73 6.83
CA TYR A 132 -40.54 -7.14 7.90
C TYR A 132 -40.19 -6.53 9.27
N LEU A 133 -38.92 -6.51 9.64
CA LEU A 133 -38.40 -5.98 10.91
C LEU A 133 -38.17 -4.46 10.83
N THR A 134 -39.25 -3.70 10.66
CA THR A 134 -39.22 -2.24 10.42
C THR A 134 -38.67 -1.41 11.58
N ASP A 135 -38.67 -1.95 12.79
CA ASP A 135 -38.15 -1.30 14.01
C ASP A 135 -36.63 -1.45 14.17
N TYR A 136 -36.02 -2.37 13.43
CA TYR A 136 -34.61 -2.73 13.57
C TYR A 136 -33.81 -2.38 12.32
N GLN A 137 -32.55 -2.02 12.52
CA GLN A 137 -31.56 -1.92 11.44
C GLN A 137 -30.67 -3.17 11.47
N ILE A 138 -30.78 -4.02 10.45
CA ILE A 138 -29.93 -5.19 10.29
C ILE A 138 -28.61 -4.78 9.62
N ASN A 139 -27.50 -5.12 10.25
CA ASN A 139 -26.14 -4.91 9.75
C ASN A 139 -25.44 -6.26 9.64
N ILE A 140 -24.87 -6.57 8.46
CA ILE A 140 -24.12 -7.81 8.24
C ILE A 140 -22.64 -7.48 8.12
N VAL A 141 -21.85 -8.09 8.99
CA VAL A 141 -20.39 -8.03 9.00
C VAL A 141 -19.86 -9.32 8.36
N SER A 142 -19.01 -9.24 7.33
CA SER A 142 -18.53 -10.43 6.59
C SER A 142 -17.07 -10.72 6.84
N LYS A 143 -16.75 -11.99 7.15
CA LYS A 143 -15.38 -12.53 7.22
C LYS A 143 -14.63 -12.33 5.89
N GLU A 144 -15.25 -12.73 4.78
CA GLU A 144 -14.67 -12.65 3.43
C GLU A 144 -14.31 -11.21 3.04
N HIS A 145 -15.08 -10.24 3.55
CA HIS A 145 -14.87 -8.82 3.32
C HIS A 145 -14.13 -8.16 4.49
N GLN A 146 -13.17 -8.86 5.11
CA GLN A 146 -12.27 -8.32 6.13
C GLN A 146 -12.98 -7.78 7.38
N ASN A 147 -14.04 -8.47 7.82
CA ASN A 147 -14.91 -8.05 8.91
C ASN A 147 -15.52 -6.65 8.70
N SER A 148 -15.73 -6.24 7.44
CA SER A 148 -16.44 -5.01 7.09
C SER A 148 -17.95 -5.25 7.02
N VAL A 149 -18.71 -4.16 7.16
CA VAL A 149 -20.17 -4.20 7.03
C VAL A 149 -20.54 -4.24 5.54
N ILE A 150 -21.03 -5.37 5.06
CA ILE A 150 -21.43 -5.59 3.65
C ILE A 150 -22.90 -5.26 3.37
N PHE A 151 -23.72 -5.20 4.41
CA PHE A 151 -25.12 -4.80 4.32
C PHE A 151 -25.51 -3.96 5.53
N SER A 152 -26.26 -2.88 5.31
CA SER A 152 -26.84 -2.05 6.35
C SER A 152 -28.24 -1.64 5.92
N GLY A 153 -29.25 -2.04 6.69
CA GLY A 153 -30.62 -1.58 6.50
C GLY A 153 -30.80 -0.08 6.80
N PRO A 154 -32.04 0.44 6.63
CA PRO A 154 -32.39 1.81 6.97
C PRO A 154 -32.01 2.17 8.41
N ASP A 155 -31.60 3.41 8.69
CA ASP A 155 -31.18 3.80 10.05
C ASP A 155 -32.36 3.76 11.02
N LYS A 156 -32.17 3.03 12.12
CA LYS A 156 -33.15 2.79 13.18
C LYS A 156 -32.45 2.81 14.54
N GLY A 157 -33.19 3.15 15.59
CA GLY A 157 -32.67 3.20 16.96
C GLY A 157 -32.21 1.83 17.48
N LYS A 158 -32.89 0.74 17.11
CA LYS A 158 -32.53 -0.63 17.47
C LYS A 158 -31.68 -1.24 16.36
N ARG A 159 -30.46 -1.67 16.66
CA ARG A 159 -29.49 -2.17 15.66
C ARG A 159 -29.13 -3.63 15.93
N ILE A 160 -29.25 -4.46 14.91
CA ILE A 160 -28.83 -5.86 14.91
C ILE A 160 -27.52 -5.97 14.13
N TYR A 161 -26.52 -6.63 14.70
CA TYR A 161 -25.25 -6.93 14.03
C TYR A 161 -25.07 -8.44 13.95
N LEU A 162 -24.91 -8.97 12.74
CA LEU A 162 -24.65 -10.38 12.50
C LEU A 162 -23.28 -10.55 11.85
N PHE A 163 -22.57 -11.62 12.23
CA PHE A 163 -21.29 -12.00 11.65
C PHE A 163 -21.49 -13.15 10.66
N LEU A 164 -21.23 -12.90 9.38
CA LEU A 164 -21.28 -13.86 8.29
C LEU A 164 -19.89 -14.45 8.05
N HIS A 165 -19.75 -15.76 8.26
CA HIS A 165 -18.54 -16.52 7.98
C HIS A 165 -18.92 -17.93 7.51
N ASP A 166 -18.22 -18.47 6.51
CA ASP A 166 -18.42 -19.85 6.03
C ASP A 166 -19.90 -20.20 5.75
N ASN A 167 -20.64 -19.26 5.14
CA ASN A 167 -22.10 -19.31 4.90
C ASN A 167 -22.96 -19.49 6.17
N HIS A 168 -22.45 -19.08 7.33
CA HIS A 168 -23.09 -19.15 8.63
C HIS A 168 -23.22 -17.77 9.28
N PHE A 169 -24.31 -17.54 10.04
CA PHE A 169 -24.58 -16.28 10.74
C PHE A 169 -24.51 -16.43 12.25
N ASP A 170 -23.55 -15.74 12.86
CA ASP A 170 -23.45 -15.55 14.31
C ASP A 170 -23.93 -14.17 14.74
N VAL A 171 -24.19 -13.97 16.04
CA VAL A 171 -24.66 -12.69 16.57
C VAL A 171 -23.50 -11.88 17.15
N ILE A 172 -23.36 -10.62 16.73
CA ILE A 172 -22.44 -9.66 17.36
C ILE A 172 -23.23 -8.84 18.37
N THR A 173 -22.87 -8.98 19.64
CA THR A 173 -23.52 -8.28 20.76
C THR A 173 -22.98 -6.86 20.97
N SER A 174 -21.74 -6.61 20.56
CA SER A 174 -21.10 -5.29 20.70
C SER A 174 -20.06 -5.09 19.60
N MET A 175 -20.32 -4.12 18.71
CA MET A 175 -19.39 -3.76 17.64
C MET A 175 -18.04 -3.27 18.18
N PRO A 176 -17.96 -2.31 19.14
CA PRO A 176 -16.67 -1.89 19.71
C PRO A 176 -15.84 -3.06 20.25
N ALA A 177 -16.47 -3.98 20.99
CA ALA A 177 -15.80 -5.16 21.52
C ALA A 177 -15.38 -6.14 20.42
N PHE A 178 -16.20 -6.33 19.38
CA PHE A 178 -15.88 -7.16 18.22
C PHE A 178 -14.62 -6.65 17.51
N ILE A 179 -14.55 -5.36 17.19
CA ILE A 179 -13.40 -4.74 16.50
C ILE A 179 -12.24 -4.33 17.43
N ALA A 180 -12.33 -4.63 18.73
CA ALA A 180 -11.33 -4.30 19.75
C ALA A 180 -10.98 -2.80 19.83
N ARG A 181 -11.99 -1.93 19.76
CA ARG A 181 -11.85 -0.46 19.94
C ARG A 181 -12.75 0.03 21.06
N LYS A 182 -12.44 1.20 21.62
CA LYS A 182 -13.28 1.78 22.69
C LYS A 182 -14.65 2.21 22.17
N MET A 183 -14.72 2.68 20.92
CA MET A 183 -15.94 3.23 20.33
C MET A 183 -16.10 2.82 18.87
N TYR A 184 -17.34 2.87 18.36
CA TYR A 184 -17.69 2.56 16.98
C TYR A 184 -18.73 3.56 16.45
N CYS A 185 -18.51 4.06 15.24
CA CYS A 185 -19.46 4.94 14.57
C CYS A 185 -20.38 4.10 13.67
N HIS A 186 -21.67 4.08 13.99
CA HIS A 186 -22.67 3.34 13.23
C HIS A 186 -23.00 3.97 11.87
N THR A 187 -22.74 5.27 11.70
CA THR A 187 -22.96 6.01 10.43
C THR A 187 -21.78 5.80 9.48
N CYS A 188 -20.55 6.05 9.95
CA CYS A 188 -19.34 5.92 9.13
C CYS A 188 -18.75 4.50 9.12
N LYS A 189 -19.34 3.56 9.87
CA LYS A 189 -18.90 2.17 10.04
C LYS A 189 -17.42 2.04 10.42
N LYS A 190 -16.94 2.92 11.33
CA LYS A 190 -15.52 3.02 11.72
C LYS A 190 -15.31 2.92 13.23
N GLY A 191 -14.32 2.14 13.65
CA GLY A 191 -13.84 2.09 15.03
C GLY A 191 -12.85 3.21 15.38
N TYR A 192 -12.90 3.68 16.61
CA TYR A 192 -12.00 4.71 17.12
C TYR A 192 -11.85 4.60 18.65
N ASP A 193 -10.76 5.15 19.20
CA ASP A 193 -10.48 5.04 20.64
C ASP A 193 -10.77 6.34 21.40
N HIS A 194 -10.66 7.50 20.75
CA HIS A 194 -11.04 8.78 21.33
C HIS A 194 -12.04 9.53 20.44
N GLN A 195 -12.98 10.25 21.05
CA GLN A 195 -14.04 10.96 20.33
C GLN A 195 -13.53 12.00 19.32
N ARG A 196 -12.31 12.52 19.51
CA ARG A 196 -11.64 13.43 18.57
C ARG A 196 -11.07 12.73 17.32
N ASP A 197 -10.83 11.42 17.38
CA ASP A 197 -10.19 10.65 16.30
C ASP A 197 -11.16 10.39 15.14
N HIS A 198 -12.46 10.63 15.37
CA HIS A 198 -13.51 10.38 14.40
C HIS A 198 -14.50 11.55 14.30
N LEU A 199 -14.41 12.29 13.19
CA LEU A 199 -15.35 13.33 12.81
C LEU A 199 -16.28 12.80 11.71
N CYS A 200 -17.54 12.48 12.04
CA CYS A 200 -18.55 12.10 11.04
C CYS A 200 -18.93 13.30 10.15
N GLY A 201 -19.47 13.02 8.95
CA GLY A 201 -19.80 14.05 7.96
C GLY A 201 -20.76 15.14 8.46
N ASP A 202 -21.62 14.81 9.41
CA ASP A 202 -22.63 15.71 9.99
C ASP A 202 -22.08 16.61 11.12
N MET A 203 -20.83 16.41 11.53
CA MET A 203 -20.19 17.23 12.55
C MET A 203 -19.43 18.41 11.94
N CYS A 204 -19.65 19.58 12.52
CA CYS A 204 -18.95 20.79 12.13
C CYS A 204 -17.44 20.66 12.39
N LYS A 205 -16.61 20.77 11.37
CA LYS A 205 -15.13 20.73 11.49
C LYS A 205 -14.53 21.89 12.33
N LEU A 206 -15.34 22.86 12.74
CA LEU A 206 -14.91 24.01 13.53
C LEU A 206 -15.13 23.81 15.03
N CYS A 207 -16.35 23.42 15.43
CA CYS A 207 -16.74 23.22 16.82
C CYS A 207 -16.98 21.74 17.21
N HIS A 208 -16.90 20.81 16.26
CA HIS A 208 -17.15 19.36 16.42
C HIS A 208 -18.57 18.99 16.87
N PHE A 209 -19.55 19.89 16.72
CA PHE A 209 -20.97 19.63 17.00
C PHE A 209 -21.78 19.42 15.72
N GLN A 210 -22.87 18.65 15.84
CA GLN A 210 -23.89 18.49 14.79
C GLN A 210 -24.75 19.74 14.63
N ASN A 211 -25.35 19.92 13.44
CA ASN A 211 -26.29 20.99 13.12
C ASN A 211 -25.75 22.40 13.46
N CYS A 212 -24.65 22.78 12.81
CA CYS A 212 -24.04 24.10 12.95
C CYS A 212 -24.40 24.99 11.75
N PRO A 213 -25.49 25.78 11.81
CA PRO A 213 -25.89 26.66 10.72
C PRO A 213 -24.89 27.80 10.53
N ILE A 214 -24.83 28.33 9.31
CA ILE A 214 -24.07 29.53 8.98
C ILE A 214 -25.00 30.72 9.20
N VAL A 215 -24.68 31.56 10.18
CA VAL A 215 -25.46 32.76 10.53
C VAL A 215 -24.58 34.00 10.38
N SER A 216 -23.43 34.00 11.06
CA SER A 216 -22.48 35.11 11.04
C SER A 216 -21.08 34.61 11.32
N TRP A 217 -20.10 35.12 10.59
CA TRP A 217 -18.70 34.74 10.78
C TRP A 217 -18.08 35.51 11.94
N ILE A 218 -17.66 34.80 12.98
CA ILE A 218 -17.08 35.39 14.19
C ILE A 218 -15.63 34.96 14.30
N SER A 219 -14.73 35.92 14.49
CA SER A 219 -13.31 35.65 14.70
C SER A 219 -13.01 35.44 16.19
N CYS A 220 -12.12 34.49 16.49
CA CYS A 220 -11.63 34.26 17.84
C CYS A 220 -10.22 34.80 17.99
N SER A 221 -10.01 35.73 18.93
CA SER A 221 -8.71 36.31 19.27
C SER A 221 -7.71 35.29 19.81
N ASP A 222 -8.19 34.23 20.47
CA ASP A 222 -7.32 33.28 21.18
C ASP A 222 -6.71 32.22 20.25
N CYS A 223 -7.46 31.80 19.22
CA CYS A 223 -7.03 30.78 18.27
C CYS A 223 -6.89 31.29 16.83
N ASN A 224 -7.21 32.56 16.56
CA ASN A 224 -7.19 33.19 15.23
C ASN A 224 -8.01 32.45 14.16
N ARG A 225 -8.98 31.64 14.57
CA ARG A 225 -9.92 30.92 13.69
C ARG A 225 -11.25 31.68 13.58
N ILE A 226 -11.98 31.40 12.50
CA ILE A 226 -13.29 32.01 12.20
C ILE A 226 -14.39 30.93 12.30
N PHE A 227 -15.49 31.26 12.96
CA PHE A 227 -16.60 30.36 13.30
C PHE A 227 -17.91 30.80 12.65
N LYS A 228 -18.81 29.86 12.35
CA LYS A 228 -20.00 30.07 11.50
C LYS A 228 -21.19 30.78 12.17
N SER A 229 -21.19 30.86 13.49
CA SER A 229 -22.26 31.47 14.30
C SER A 229 -21.76 31.74 15.72
N GLN A 230 -22.51 32.53 16.50
CA GLN A 230 -22.22 32.74 17.93
C GLN A 230 -22.24 31.42 18.70
N GLU A 231 -23.19 30.53 18.42
CA GLU A 231 -23.21 29.20 19.03
C GLU A 231 -21.98 28.35 18.66
N CYS A 232 -21.50 28.44 17.41
CA CYS A 232 -20.27 27.77 16.99
C CYS A 232 -19.06 28.31 17.75
N PHE A 233 -19.05 29.64 17.98
CA PHE A 233 -18.04 30.32 18.78
C PHE A 233 -18.10 29.90 20.26
N ASP A 234 -19.26 29.83 20.88
CA ASP A 234 -19.33 29.47 22.30
C ASP A 234 -18.93 28.00 22.52
N ARG A 235 -19.39 27.12 21.61
CA ARG A 235 -19.10 25.68 21.68
C ARG A 235 -17.63 25.34 21.44
N HIS A 236 -16.88 26.08 20.61
CA HIS A 236 -15.45 25.80 20.43
C HIS A 236 -14.59 26.19 21.65
N LYS A 237 -15.09 27.09 22.52
CA LYS A 237 -14.45 27.47 23.79
C LYS A 237 -14.87 26.57 24.96
N GLN A 238 -15.98 25.86 24.84
CA GLN A 238 -16.43 24.90 25.85
C GLN A 238 -15.50 23.67 25.92
N ASN A 239 -15.24 23.22 27.14
CA ASN A 239 -14.58 21.94 27.38
C ASN A 239 -15.61 20.80 27.24
N VAL A 240 -15.19 19.68 26.67
CA VAL A 240 -16.04 18.47 26.54
C VAL A 240 -15.49 17.43 27.51
N GLY A 241 -16.13 17.29 28.68
CA GLY A 241 -15.64 16.43 29.77
C GLY A 241 -14.26 16.88 30.28
N ASN A 242 -13.31 15.94 30.41
CA ASN A 242 -11.92 16.22 30.82
C ASN A 242 -11.02 16.69 29.65
N ALA A 243 -11.55 16.83 28.43
CA ALA A 243 -10.77 17.26 27.28
C ALA A 243 -10.71 18.80 27.18
N LYS A 244 -9.51 19.32 26.88
CA LYS A 244 -9.29 20.75 26.58
C LYS A 244 -10.20 21.19 25.42
N SER A 245 -10.74 22.40 25.49
CA SER A 245 -11.55 22.98 24.42
C SER A 245 -10.79 23.04 23.08
N ILE A 246 -11.54 23.09 21.97
CA ILE A 246 -10.97 23.14 20.62
C ILE A 246 -10.11 24.41 20.44
N CYS A 247 -10.49 25.51 21.09
CA CYS A 247 -9.72 26.74 21.15
C CYS A 247 -8.31 26.54 21.75
N LEU A 248 -8.21 25.69 22.79
CA LEU A 248 -6.96 25.39 23.48
C LEU A 248 -6.14 24.30 22.78
N SER A 249 -6.75 23.50 21.91
CA SER A 249 -6.05 22.43 21.18
C SER A 249 -5.60 22.83 19.79
N THR A 250 -6.29 23.76 19.12
CA THR A 250 -6.01 24.13 17.72
C THR A 250 -6.01 25.65 17.52
N ALA A 251 -5.05 26.16 16.76
CA ALA A 251 -4.99 27.58 16.41
C ALA A 251 -4.40 27.80 15.00
N LYS A 252 -4.64 28.99 14.45
CA LYS A 252 -4.20 29.41 13.11
C LYS A 252 -2.93 30.27 13.23
N CYS A 253 -1.84 29.97 12.49
CA CYS A 253 -0.66 30.87 12.43
C CYS A 253 -1.10 32.21 11.80
N PRO A 254 -0.86 33.37 12.46
CA PRO A 254 -1.15 34.68 11.89
C PRO A 254 -0.40 34.98 10.59
N HIS A 255 0.81 34.42 10.43
CA HIS A 255 1.67 34.69 9.27
C HIS A 255 1.35 33.80 8.06
N CYS A 256 1.17 32.48 8.22
CA CYS A 256 0.91 31.57 7.08
C CYS A 256 -0.55 31.12 6.95
N ASN A 257 -1.45 31.60 7.81
CA ASN A 257 -2.89 31.30 7.79
C ASN A 257 -3.30 29.82 7.85
N ARG A 258 -2.38 28.90 8.21
CA ARG A 258 -2.67 27.47 8.36
C ARG A 258 -3.06 27.13 9.80
N VAL A 259 -3.93 26.13 9.94
CA VAL A 259 -4.42 25.63 11.23
C VAL A 259 -3.55 24.46 11.68
N PHE A 260 -3.06 24.54 12.92
CA PHE A 260 -2.23 23.53 13.56
C PHE A 260 -2.78 23.21 14.96
N GLU A 261 -2.33 22.10 15.54
CA GLU A 261 -2.48 21.92 16.99
C GLU A 261 -1.62 22.96 17.73
N ARG A 262 -2.12 23.50 18.85
CA ARG A 262 -1.40 24.52 19.63
C ARG A 262 -0.03 24.03 20.13
N THR A 263 0.10 22.74 20.39
CA THR A 263 1.38 22.07 20.70
C THR A 263 2.38 22.16 19.54
N GLN A 264 1.90 22.19 18.29
CA GLN A 264 2.73 22.29 17.10
C GLN A 264 3.09 23.74 16.76
N LEU A 265 2.36 24.74 17.29
CA LEU A 265 2.63 26.17 17.08
C LEU A 265 3.80 26.72 17.91
N ARG A 266 4.47 25.88 18.71
CA ARG A 266 5.69 26.30 19.37
C ARG A 266 6.77 26.63 18.33
N THR A 267 7.65 27.56 18.65
CA THR A 267 8.71 28.06 17.76
C THR A 267 9.71 27.00 17.32
N ASP A 268 9.80 25.88 18.05
CA ASP A 268 10.58 24.67 17.71
C ASP A 268 9.89 23.74 16.70
N LEU A 269 8.56 23.84 16.53
CA LEU A 269 7.74 22.88 15.77
C LEU A 269 6.98 23.51 14.60
N HIS A 270 6.81 24.83 14.60
CA HIS A 270 6.19 25.56 13.51
C HIS A 270 7.04 26.74 13.03
N HIS A 271 7.47 26.64 11.78
CA HIS A 271 8.12 27.72 11.05
C HIS A 271 7.23 28.13 9.87
N CYS A 272 6.53 29.27 10.00
CA CYS A 272 5.62 29.77 8.95
C CYS A 272 6.44 29.93 7.63
N GLY A 273 6.01 29.29 6.53
CA GLY A 273 6.72 29.30 5.24
C GLY A 273 7.64 28.09 4.97
N LEU A 274 8.00 27.31 5.99
CA LEU A 274 8.83 26.11 5.84
C LEU A 274 7.97 24.83 5.89
N LYS A 275 8.40 23.77 5.19
CA LYS A 275 7.86 22.41 5.34
C LYS A 275 8.92 21.52 5.97
N ARG A 276 8.51 20.59 6.84
CA ARG A 276 9.40 19.52 7.31
C ARG A 276 9.63 18.53 6.17
N CYS A 277 10.87 18.36 5.74
CA CYS A 277 11.23 17.35 4.76
C CYS A 277 11.15 15.96 5.40
N SER A 278 10.48 14.99 4.78
CA SER A 278 10.38 13.61 5.29
C SER A 278 11.70 12.84 5.26
N THR A 279 12.67 13.31 4.47
CA THR A 279 13.93 12.59 4.27
C THR A 279 15.04 13.10 5.19
N CYS A 280 15.25 14.41 5.28
CA CYS A 280 16.27 14.98 6.16
C CYS A 280 15.71 15.51 7.49
N GLU A 281 14.39 15.42 7.69
CA GLU A 281 13.65 15.83 8.89
C GLU A 281 13.76 17.31 9.31
N LYS A 282 14.47 18.13 8.53
CA LYS A 282 14.63 19.58 8.74
C LYS A 282 13.46 20.36 8.17
N TYR A 283 13.14 21.49 8.82
CA TYR A 283 12.20 22.49 8.28
C TYR A 283 12.92 23.35 7.24
N VAL A 284 12.38 23.36 6.03
CA VAL A 284 13.05 23.90 4.84
C VAL A 284 12.05 24.64 3.97
N GLY A 285 12.52 25.69 3.29
CA GLY A 285 11.72 26.42 2.31
C GLY A 285 11.40 25.52 1.13
N ILE A 286 10.17 25.57 0.61
CA ILE A 286 9.74 24.66 -0.46
C ILE A 286 10.53 24.87 -1.75
N GLU A 287 10.92 26.12 -2.01
CA GLU A 287 11.55 26.51 -3.28
C GLU A 287 13.06 26.22 -3.29
N ASP A 288 13.71 26.30 -2.13
CA ASP A 288 15.18 26.17 -2.00
C ASP A 288 15.64 24.87 -1.36
N HIS A 289 14.71 23.97 -0.98
CA HIS A 289 15.12 22.75 -0.30
C HIS A 289 15.93 21.81 -1.21
N GLN A 290 17.21 21.65 -0.85
CA GLN A 290 18.10 20.66 -1.44
C GLN A 290 18.24 19.47 -0.50
N CYS A 291 17.53 18.39 -0.81
CA CYS A 291 17.61 17.17 -0.03
C CYS A 291 18.69 16.23 -0.56
N TYR A 292 19.35 15.51 0.34
CA TYR A 292 20.36 14.51 0.03
C TYR A 292 19.98 13.18 0.69
N MET A 293 20.51 12.08 0.15
CA MET A 293 20.44 10.78 0.81
C MET A 293 21.09 10.91 2.19
N GLN A 294 20.36 10.48 3.21
CA GLN A 294 20.84 10.57 4.58
C GLN A 294 21.59 9.30 4.96
N PRO A 295 22.78 9.42 5.59
CA PRO A 295 23.41 8.33 6.30
C PRO A 295 22.45 7.75 7.34
N VAL A 296 22.54 6.46 7.59
CA VAL A 296 21.81 5.85 8.72
C VAL A 296 22.58 6.21 9.97
N LYS A 297 22.06 7.16 10.74
CA LYS A 297 22.58 7.47 12.07
C LYS A 297 22.00 6.44 13.03
N GLU A 298 22.86 5.77 13.80
CA GLU A 298 22.39 5.03 14.97
C GLU A 298 21.60 6.01 15.83
N LYS A 299 20.40 5.60 16.26
CA LYS A 299 19.72 6.37 17.30
C LYS A 299 20.66 6.30 18.51
N PRO A 300 21.16 7.42 19.04
CA PRO A 300 21.80 7.35 20.34
C PRO A 300 20.83 6.66 21.29
N ALA A 301 21.32 5.71 22.08
CA ALA A 301 20.59 5.20 23.24
C ALA A 301 19.99 6.43 23.92
N ARG A 302 18.66 6.47 24.05
CA ARG A 302 17.97 7.62 24.63
C ARG A 302 18.66 7.92 25.95
N GLU A 303 19.32 9.07 26.05
CA GLU A 303 19.44 9.71 27.35
C GLU A 303 18.01 9.82 27.87
N ALA A 304 17.80 9.17 29.01
CA ALA A 304 16.53 9.09 29.69
C ALA A 304 15.98 10.50 29.93
N ASP A 305 15.08 10.95 29.05
CA ASP A 305 14.10 11.95 29.44
C ASP A 305 13.18 11.28 30.46
N LEU A 306 13.51 11.53 31.73
CA LEU A 306 12.74 11.29 32.94
C LEU A 306 11.23 11.25 32.67
N CYS A 307 10.65 10.06 32.67
CA CYS A 307 9.35 9.70 33.26
C CYS A 307 9.05 8.21 32.96
N ASP A 308 8.93 7.46 34.06
CA ASP A 308 8.44 6.10 34.24
C ASP A 308 9.45 4.95 34.15
N ASP A 309 9.61 4.35 35.34
CA ASP A 309 10.43 3.22 35.75
C ASP A 309 10.08 1.93 35.02
N GLU A 310 11.11 1.23 34.53
CA GLU A 310 11.50 -0.11 35.00
C GLU A 310 12.78 -0.49 34.25
N ALA A 311 13.82 -0.79 35.02
CA ALA A 311 15.14 -1.18 34.54
C ALA A 311 15.08 -2.61 34.01
N ASP A 312 15.57 -2.81 32.78
CA ASP A 312 16.11 -4.08 32.34
C ASP A 312 17.44 -3.81 31.62
N GLU A 313 18.42 -4.65 31.93
CA GLU A 313 19.83 -4.51 31.57
C GLU A 313 20.03 -4.56 30.04
N ASP A 314 20.71 -3.54 29.51
CA ASP A 314 21.03 -3.37 28.10
C ASP A 314 21.92 -4.49 27.55
N VAL A 315 21.29 -5.49 26.93
CA VAL A 315 21.88 -6.31 25.87
C VAL A 315 21.36 -5.75 24.55
N HIS A 316 22.21 -5.68 23.52
CA HIS A 316 21.78 -5.42 22.14
C HIS A 316 20.79 -6.52 21.69
N GLU A 317 19.52 -6.41 22.08
CA GLU A 317 18.47 -7.35 21.70
C GLU A 317 18.22 -7.22 20.19
N SER A 318 18.46 -8.30 19.46
CA SER A 318 17.97 -8.47 18.10
C SER A 318 16.46 -8.22 18.09
N GLY A 319 15.94 -7.47 17.11
CA GLY A 319 14.52 -7.14 17.01
C GLY A 319 13.59 -8.33 16.68
N TYR A 320 14.11 -9.55 16.71
CA TYR A 320 13.41 -10.81 16.49
C TYR A 320 13.95 -11.88 17.46
N ASN A 321 13.11 -12.87 17.76
CA ASN A 321 13.38 -13.88 18.78
C ASN A 321 14.14 -15.10 18.25
N GLU A 322 13.84 -15.55 17.02
CA GLU A 322 14.41 -16.77 16.43
C GLU A 322 14.26 -16.77 14.90
N LEU A 323 15.16 -17.46 14.18
CA LEU A 323 14.98 -17.82 12.76
C LEU A 323 14.40 -19.24 12.63
N LEU A 324 13.35 -19.38 11.83
CA LEU A 324 12.76 -20.66 11.45
C LEU A 324 12.96 -20.89 9.95
N PHE A 325 13.38 -22.08 9.56
CA PHE A 325 13.58 -22.49 8.17
C PHE A 325 12.59 -23.59 7.84
N PHE A 326 11.88 -23.48 6.73
CA PHE A 326 10.89 -24.50 6.35
C PHE A 326 10.85 -24.74 4.85
N ASP A 327 10.28 -25.88 4.48
CA ASP A 327 9.97 -26.27 3.12
C ASP A 327 8.66 -27.08 3.08
N PHE A 328 7.95 -27.01 1.95
CA PHE A 328 6.74 -27.80 1.69
C PHE A 328 6.96 -28.78 0.55
N GLU A 329 6.58 -30.02 0.78
CA GLU A 329 6.34 -30.97 -0.31
C GLU A 329 4.84 -31.08 -0.59
N CYS A 330 4.51 -31.14 -1.89
CA CYS A 330 3.12 -31.05 -2.36
C CYS A 330 2.74 -32.20 -3.28
N ILE A 331 1.49 -32.64 -3.16
CA ILE A 331 0.80 -33.47 -4.16
C ILE A 331 0.33 -32.56 -5.31
N GLN A 332 0.40 -33.06 -6.55
CA GLN A 332 0.16 -32.25 -7.77
C GLN A 332 -0.83 -32.88 -8.76
N GLU A 333 -1.68 -33.82 -8.32
CA GLU A 333 -2.51 -34.67 -9.20
C GLU A 333 -3.46 -33.89 -10.13
N ASN A 334 -4.05 -32.79 -9.65
CA ASN A 334 -5.09 -32.05 -10.37
C ASN A 334 -4.61 -30.73 -10.97
N GLY A 335 -3.29 -30.51 -11.06
CA GLY A 335 -2.70 -29.22 -11.40
C GLY A 335 -2.77 -28.17 -10.28
N THR A 336 -3.36 -28.54 -9.13
CA THR A 336 -3.30 -27.78 -7.87
C THR A 336 -2.25 -28.42 -6.98
N HIS A 337 -1.40 -27.59 -6.37
CA HIS A 337 -0.41 -28.04 -5.41
C HIS A 337 -1.02 -28.02 -4.02
N GLU A 338 -1.01 -29.15 -3.33
CA GLU A 338 -1.52 -29.30 -1.97
C GLU A 338 -0.40 -29.81 -1.05
N PRO A 339 0.03 -29.04 -0.03
CA PRO A 339 1.07 -29.47 0.89
C PRO A 339 0.67 -30.75 1.65
N ASN A 340 1.50 -31.79 1.57
CA ASN A 340 1.31 -33.06 2.29
C ASN A 340 2.45 -33.40 3.26
N LEU A 341 3.54 -32.64 3.21
CA LEU A 341 4.63 -32.67 4.20
C LEU A 341 5.19 -31.25 4.37
N CYS A 342 5.48 -30.89 5.62
CA CYS A 342 6.24 -29.70 5.97
C CYS A 342 7.28 -30.04 7.02
N VAL A 343 8.52 -29.65 6.78
CA VAL A 343 9.62 -29.78 7.74
C VAL A 343 10.08 -28.38 8.12
N ILE A 344 10.30 -28.17 9.41
CA ILE A 344 10.77 -26.92 9.98
C ILE A 344 11.99 -27.21 10.83
N GLN A 345 13.00 -26.34 10.75
CA GLN A 345 14.13 -26.33 11.67
C GLN A 345 14.38 -24.92 12.21
N ASN A 346 14.72 -24.81 13.50
CA ASN A 346 15.21 -23.55 14.07
C ASN A 346 16.73 -23.40 13.88
N GLU A 347 17.31 -22.34 14.44
CA GLU A 347 18.76 -22.07 14.38
C GLU A 347 19.62 -23.17 15.05
N ALA A 348 19.13 -23.74 16.16
CA ALA A 348 19.81 -24.83 16.89
C ALA A 348 19.69 -26.18 16.16
N GLY A 349 18.73 -26.30 15.26
CA GLY A 349 18.43 -27.47 14.48
C GLY A 349 17.41 -28.43 15.09
N ASP A 350 16.66 -27.97 16.09
CA ASP A 350 15.43 -28.63 16.53
C ASP A 350 14.44 -28.69 15.36
N GLU A 351 13.77 -29.83 15.23
CA GLU A 351 12.96 -30.15 14.06
C GLU A 351 11.48 -30.37 14.44
N TRP A 352 10.59 -29.82 13.62
CA TRP A 352 9.16 -30.11 13.65
C TRP A 352 8.69 -30.60 12.28
N VAL A 353 7.82 -31.61 12.29
CA VAL A 353 7.34 -32.28 11.07
C VAL A 353 5.82 -32.37 11.10
N PHE A 354 5.18 -31.90 10.03
CA PHE A 354 3.73 -31.98 9.80
C PHE A 354 3.47 -32.81 8.54
N GLN A 355 2.53 -33.76 8.62
CA GLN A 355 2.29 -34.74 7.55
C GLN A 355 0.79 -35.00 7.35
N GLY A 356 0.40 -35.22 6.09
CA GLY A 356 -0.96 -35.59 5.70
C GLY A 356 -1.74 -34.46 5.03
N ASP A 357 -3.03 -34.68 4.79
CA ASP A 357 -3.88 -33.77 4.00
C ASP A 357 -4.08 -32.38 4.64
N ASN A 358 -3.86 -32.24 5.95
CA ASN A 358 -4.05 -30.99 6.69
C ASN A 358 -2.73 -30.26 7.03
N THR A 359 -1.61 -30.69 6.43
CA THR A 359 -0.24 -30.22 6.72
C THR A 359 -0.13 -28.69 6.80
N ARG A 360 -0.66 -27.97 5.80
CA ARG A 360 -0.64 -26.50 5.75
C ARG A 360 -1.29 -25.88 6.99
N ASN A 361 -2.45 -26.40 7.39
CA ASN A 361 -3.21 -25.83 8.50
C ASN A 361 -2.54 -26.15 9.84
N GLU A 362 -2.06 -27.38 10.04
CA GLU A 362 -1.35 -27.77 11.26
C GLU A 362 -0.07 -26.95 11.44
N PHE A 363 0.72 -26.78 10.37
CA PHE A 363 1.89 -25.91 10.39
C PHE A 363 1.53 -24.48 10.77
N CYS A 364 0.52 -23.88 10.13
CA CYS A 364 0.13 -22.51 10.42
C CYS A 364 -0.48 -22.36 11.83
N GLU A 365 -1.22 -23.35 12.33
CA GLU A 365 -1.78 -23.35 13.68
C GLU A 365 -0.69 -23.45 14.76
N TRP A 366 0.39 -24.18 14.47
CA TRP A 366 1.57 -24.23 15.31
C TRP A 366 2.35 -22.89 15.26
N LEU A 367 2.66 -22.41 14.06
CA LEU A 367 3.47 -21.20 13.84
C LEU A 367 2.80 -19.94 14.39
N PHE A 368 1.49 -19.79 14.21
CA PHE A 368 0.75 -18.59 14.61
C PHE A 368 0.28 -18.63 16.07
N THR A 369 1.17 -19.04 16.96
CA THR A 369 1.00 -19.02 18.42
C THR A 369 1.84 -17.92 19.06
N LYS A 370 1.62 -17.69 20.37
CA LYS A 370 2.43 -16.75 21.15
C LYS A 370 3.86 -17.22 21.39
N GLU A 371 4.11 -18.52 21.27
CA GLU A 371 5.44 -19.12 21.46
C GLU A 371 6.42 -18.68 20.37
N HIS A 372 5.94 -18.44 19.14
CA HIS A 372 6.74 -17.95 18.02
C HIS A 372 6.57 -16.44 17.76
N GLU A 373 6.07 -15.67 18.74
CA GLU A 373 5.98 -14.22 18.60
C GLU A 373 7.38 -13.65 18.31
N GLY A 374 7.48 -12.79 17.29
CA GLY A 374 8.74 -12.15 16.90
C GLY A 374 9.70 -13.01 16.09
N CYS A 375 9.30 -14.18 15.56
CA CYS A 375 10.19 -14.97 14.71
C CYS A 375 10.29 -14.44 13.27
N ILE A 376 11.40 -14.75 12.61
CA ILE A 376 11.58 -14.58 11.16
C ILE A 376 11.59 -15.96 10.52
N VAL A 377 10.71 -16.16 9.54
CA VAL A 377 10.51 -17.45 8.88
C VAL A 377 11.07 -17.39 7.47
N VAL A 378 11.94 -18.34 7.11
CA VAL A 378 12.72 -18.36 5.88
C VAL A 378 12.33 -19.58 5.06
N ALA A 379 12.00 -19.36 3.79
CA ALA A 379 11.86 -20.42 2.78
C ALA A 379 12.62 -20.04 1.51
N HIS A 380 13.00 -21.05 0.72
CA HIS A 380 13.68 -20.84 -0.55
C HIS A 380 12.68 -20.66 -1.67
N ASN A 381 12.70 -19.52 -2.36
CA ASN A 381 11.69 -19.13 -3.35
C ASN A 381 10.28 -18.94 -2.74
N PHE A 382 10.21 -18.51 -1.48
CA PHE A 382 8.97 -18.17 -0.77
C PHE A 382 8.05 -17.26 -1.63
N GLN A 383 8.65 -16.29 -2.31
CA GLN A 383 7.92 -15.30 -3.11
C GLN A 383 7.17 -15.88 -4.31
N GLY A 384 7.59 -17.04 -4.79
CA GLY A 384 7.03 -17.68 -5.98
C GLY A 384 6.18 -18.90 -5.68
N TYR A 385 6.20 -19.42 -4.45
CA TYR A 385 5.60 -20.71 -4.13
C TYR A 385 4.98 -20.76 -2.73
N ASP A 386 5.77 -20.97 -1.68
CA ASP A 386 5.27 -21.27 -0.32
C ASP A 386 4.41 -20.15 0.27
N GLY A 387 4.72 -18.90 -0.07
CA GLY A 387 4.00 -17.73 0.42
C GLY A 387 2.51 -17.73 0.08
N TYR A 388 2.10 -18.39 -1.02
CA TYR A 388 0.69 -18.46 -1.40
C TYR A 388 -0.09 -19.39 -0.47
N PHE A 389 0.50 -20.49 0.02
CA PHE A 389 -0.17 -21.37 0.98
C PHE A 389 -0.41 -20.66 2.32
N ILE A 390 0.58 -19.88 2.78
CA ILE A 390 0.48 -19.09 4.01
C ILE A 390 -0.55 -17.97 3.85
N GLN A 391 -0.52 -17.26 2.73
CA GLN A 391 -1.50 -16.23 2.43
C GLN A 391 -2.92 -16.79 2.37
N GLN A 392 -3.10 -17.96 1.75
CA GLN A 392 -4.37 -18.65 1.69
C GLN A 392 -4.90 -19.00 3.08
N TYR A 393 -4.07 -19.60 3.95
CA TYR A 393 -4.46 -19.91 5.33
C TYR A 393 -4.90 -18.67 6.10
N LEU A 394 -4.14 -17.57 6.00
CA LEU A 394 -4.48 -16.31 6.68
C LEU A 394 -5.79 -15.73 6.17
N HIS A 395 -6.03 -15.80 4.86
CA HIS A 395 -7.28 -15.36 4.24
C HIS A 395 -8.47 -16.21 4.70
N GLU A 396 -8.34 -17.55 4.69
CA GLU A 396 -9.34 -18.50 5.19
C GLU A 396 -9.65 -18.26 6.68
N ASN A 397 -8.72 -17.70 7.44
CA ASN A 397 -8.92 -17.32 8.84
C ASN A 397 -9.39 -15.87 9.03
N GLY A 398 -9.57 -15.09 7.96
CA GLY A 398 -10.02 -13.69 8.02
C GLY A 398 -8.97 -12.73 8.59
N VAL A 399 -7.68 -13.06 8.43
CA VAL A 399 -6.54 -12.23 8.82
C VAL A 399 -5.95 -11.57 7.58
N THR A 400 -5.66 -10.27 7.69
CA THR A 400 -5.03 -9.48 6.63
C THR A 400 -3.57 -9.21 7.00
N PRO A 401 -2.60 -9.94 6.42
CA PRO A 401 -1.20 -9.62 6.62
C PRO A 401 -0.79 -8.35 5.86
N GLU A 402 0.31 -7.75 6.28
CA GLU A 402 1.01 -6.73 5.50
C GLU A 402 1.87 -7.45 4.45
N VAL A 403 1.63 -7.18 3.17
CA VAL A 403 2.29 -7.88 2.06
C VAL A 403 3.02 -6.88 1.19
N ILE A 404 4.28 -7.19 0.86
CA ILE A 404 5.02 -6.45 -0.16
C ILE A 404 5.14 -7.34 -1.39
N MET A 405 4.66 -6.84 -2.53
CA MET A 405 4.64 -7.58 -3.80
C MET A 405 5.78 -7.14 -4.71
N ARG A 406 6.32 -8.07 -5.50
CA ARG A 406 7.20 -7.83 -6.64
C ARG A 406 6.51 -8.37 -7.90
N GLY A 407 5.78 -7.51 -8.60
CA GLY A 407 4.86 -7.95 -9.64
C GLY A 407 3.76 -8.82 -9.03
N ALA A 408 3.59 -10.04 -9.53
CA ALA A 408 2.64 -11.02 -8.98
C ALA A 408 3.17 -11.84 -7.79
N LYS A 409 4.48 -11.72 -7.46
CA LYS A 409 5.17 -12.52 -6.43
C LYS A 409 5.14 -11.86 -5.05
N ILE A 410 5.06 -12.66 -4.00
CA ILE A 410 4.98 -12.21 -2.59
C ILE A 410 6.38 -12.02 -2.03
N LEU A 411 6.98 -10.83 -2.14
CA LEU A 411 8.36 -10.64 -1.66
C LEU A 411 8.51 -10.89 -0.16
N THR A 412 7.52 -10.46 0.63
CA THR A 412 7.45 -10.73 2.07
C THR A 412 6.00 -10.70 2.53
N LEU A 413 5.72 -11.45 3.58
CA LEU A 413 4.47 -11.44 4.30
C LEU A 413 4.80 -11.12 5.76
N TYR A 414 4.15 -10.11 6.33
CA TYR A 414 4.31 -9.72 7.73
C TYR A 414 2.97 -9.82 8.45
N VAL A 415 2.98 -10.40 9.65
CA VAL A 415 1.81 -10.59 10.51
C VAL A 415 1.97 -9.70 11.75
N PRO A 416 1.42 -8.46 11.75
CA PRO A 416 1.68 -7.47 12.79
C PRO A 416 1.16 -7.83 14.19
N MET A 417 0.35 -8.89 14.29
CA MET A 417 -0.23 -9.38 15.55
C MET A 417 0.75 -10.18 16.37
N LEU A 418 1.62 -10.96 15.71
CA LEU A 418 2.65 -11.79 16.33
C LEU A 418 4.05 -11.30 15.97
N LYS A 419 4.18 -10.17 15.25
CA LYS A 419 5.45 -9.67 14.73
C LYS A 419 6.22 -10.71 13.89
N ILE A 420 5.52 -11.69 13.30
CA ILE A 420 6.12 -12.74 12.47
C ILE A 420 6.35 -12.20 11.06
N LYS A 421 7.56 -12.37 10.53
CA LYS A 421 7.97 -11.90 9.21
C LYS A 421 8.47 -13.07 8.36
N PHE A 422 7.95 -13.22 7.15
CA PHE A 422 8.43 -14.21 6.19
C PHE A 422 9.42 -13.59 5.21
N ILE A 423 10.56 -14.24 4.99
CA ILE A 423 11.59 -13.81 4.05
C ILE A 423 11.91 -14.91 3.04
N ASP A 424 12.29 -14.48 1.85
CA ASP A 424 12.70 -15.36 0.75
C ASP A 424 14.23 -15.41 0.66
N SER A 425 14.83 -16.58 0.90
CA SER A 425 16.29 -16.72 0.78
C SER A 425 16.79 -16.45 -0.63
N LEU A 426 15.98 -16.71 -1.67
CA LEU A 426 16.34 -16.45 -3.07
C LEU A 426 16.51 -14.94 -3.37
N SER A 427 15.88 -14.08 -2.56
CA SER A 427 16.05 -12.62 -2.67
C SER A 427 17.36 -12.11 -2.07
N PHE A 428 18.07 -12.96 -1.31
CA PHE A 428 19.41 -12.70 -0.79
C PHE A 428 20.48 -13.47 -1.57
N ILE A 429 20.22 -14.75 -1.85
CA ILE A 429 21.15 -15.69 -2.48
C ILE A 429 20.49 -16.19 -3.79
N PRO A 430 20.67 -15.48 -4.93
CA PRO A 430 19.91 -15.72 -6.16
C PRO A 430 20.44 -16.91 -6.98
N MET A 431 20.45 -18.11 -6.39
CA MET A 431 20.85 -19.37 -7.01
C MET A 431 19.96 -20.52 -6.54
N ARG A 432 20.10 -21.72 -7.13
CA ARG A 432 19.33 -22.89 -6.70
C ARG A 432 19.82 -23.37 -5.34
N LEU A 433 18.92 -23.90 -4.51
CA LEU A 433 19.27 -24.52 -3.23
C LEU A 433 20.37 -25.59 -3.35
N ALA A 434 20.38 -26.37 -4.43
CA ALA A 434 21.40 -27.37 -4.72
C ALA A 434 22.83 -26.80 -4.84
N ASP A 435 22.95 -25.52 -5.22
CA ASP A 435 24.23 -24.84 -5.42
C ASP A 435 24.75 -24.20 -4.12
N PHE A 436 23.92 -24.14 -3.06
CA PHE A 436 24.28 -23.50 -1.79
C PHE A 436 25.48 -24.18 -1.13
N PRO A 437 25.51 -25.51 -0.93
CA PRO A 437 26.61 -26.16 -0.21
C PRO A 437 27.96 -25.90 -0.85
N LYS A 438 28.02 -26.00 -2.19
CA LYS A 438 29.23 -25.71 -2.97
C LYS A 438 29.68 -24.25 -2.82
N THR A 439 28.73 -23.32 -2.78
CA THR A 439 29.01 -21.88 -2.67
C THR A 439 29.59 -21.52 -1.29
N PHE A 440 29.10 -22.16 -0.23
CA PHE A 440 29.54 -21.93 1.15
C PHE A 440 30.61 -22.93 1.64
N GLY A 441 31.12 -23.80 0.77
CA GLY A 441 32.18 -24.76 1.11
C GLY A 441 31.75 -25.94 2.00
N LEU A 442 30.44 -26.20 2.11
CA LEU A 442 29.86 -27.28 2.90
C LEU A 442 29.80 -28.58 2.10
N ASN A 443 30.91 -29.33 2.06
CA ASN A 443 31.04 -30.54 1.23
C ASN A 443 30.25 -31.75 1.74
N GLU A 444 29.79 -31.73 2.99
CA GLU A 444 29.00 -32.81 3.61
C GLU A 444 27.54 -32.81 3.17
N LEU A 445 27.07 -31.71 2.54
CA LEU A 445 25.68 -31.52 2.16
C LEU A 445 25.56 -31.56 0.64
N ALA A 446 24.72 -32.47 0.15
CA ALA A 446 24.35 -32.54 -1.26
C ALA A 446 22.85 -32.77 -1.37
N LYS A 447 22.19 -31.99 -2.23
CA LYS A 447 20.77 -32.19 -2.52
C LYS A 447 20.59 -33.50 -3.29
N GLY A 448 19.76 -34.39 -2.77
CA GLY A 448 19.39 -35.65 -3.42
C GLY A 448 18.38 -35.47 -4.56
N TYR A 449 17.88 -36.59 -5.10
CA TYR A 449 16.82 -36.61 -6.11
C TYR A 449 15.55 -37.23 -5.54
N PHE A 450 14.40 -36.58 -5.73
CA PHE A 450 13.11 -37.09 -5.27
C PHE A 450 12.09 -37.19 -6.43
N PRO A 451 11.26 -38.25 -6.50
CA PRO A 451 10.27 -38.41 -7.57
C PRO A 451 9.01 -37.58 -7.30
N HIS A 452 9.07 -36.26 -7.50
CA HIS A 452 7.95 -35.34 -7.23
C HIS A 452 6.63 -35.75 -7.91
N LEU A 453 6.66 -36.30 -9.13
CA LEU A 453 5.44 -36.71 -9.84
C LEU A 453 4.86 -38.04 -9.30
N PHE A 454 5.62 -38.74 -8.46
CA PHE A 454 5.18 -39.95 -7.75
C PHE A 454 4.50 -39.62 -6.41
N ASN A 455 4.62 -38.37 -5.93
CA ASN A 455 3.91 -37.87 -4.76
C ASN A 455 2.41 -37.74 -5.06
N ARG A 456 1.69 -38.82 -4.76
CA ARG A 456 0.28 -39.05 -5.08
C ARG A 456 -0.42 -39.65 -3.87
N LYS A 457 -1.72 -39.47 -3.72
CA LYS A 457 -2.48 -40.02 -2.59
C LYS A 457 -2.41 -41.55 -2.56
N GLU A 458 -2.42 -42.17 -3.73
CA GLU A 458 -2.33 -43.62 -3.91
C GLU A 458 -0.97 -44.18 -3.47
N ASN A 459 0.11 -43.42 -3.66
CA ASN A 459 1.49 -43.87 -3.43
C ASN A 459 2.01 -43.54 -2.03
N GLN A 460 1.23 -42.88 -1.16
CA GLN A 460 1.69 -42.50 0.17
C GLN A 460 2.13 -43.70 1.03
N LYS A 461 1.59 -44.90 0.79
CA LYS A 461 1.96 -46.13 1.50
C LYS A 461 2.86 -47.06 0.68
N TYR A 462 3.45 -46.55 -0.40
CA TYR A 462 4.25 -47.35 -1.31
C TYR A 462 5.57 -47.78 -0.68
N VAL A 463 5.81 -49.08 -0.66
CA VAL A 463 7.09 -49.71 -0.33
C VAL A 463 7.38 -50.73 -1.41
N GLY A 464 8.45 -50.54 -2.18
CA GLY A 464 8.72 -51.39 -3.33
C GLY A 464 9.94 -50.96 -4.13
N PRO A 465 10.05 -51.39 -5.40
CA PRO A 465 11.14 -50.99 -6.29
C PRO A 465 11.22 -49.47 -6.51
N LEU A 466 12.41 -48.97 -6.85
CA LEU A 466 12.64 -47.56 -7.17
C LEU A 466 11.68 -47.04 -8.26
N PRO A 467 11.02 -45.88 -8.06
CA PRO A 467 10.12 -45.30 -9.05
C PRO A 467 10.80 -45.08 -10.41
N PRO A 468 10.06 -45.27 -11.53
CA PRO A 468 10.60 -45.02 -12.88
C PRO A 468 11.12 -43.59 -13.06
N SER A 469 12.16 -43.43 -13.88
CA SER A 469 12.82 -42.13 -14.10
C SER A 469 11.91 -40.98 -14.55
N PRO A 470 10.81 -41.18 -15.32
CA PRO A 470 9.91 -40.09 -15.67
C PRO A 470 9.30 -39.37 -14.46
N TYR A 471 9.15 -40.06 -13.32
CA TYR A 471 8.57 -39.47 -12.11
C TYR A 471 9.46 -38.42 -11.43
N TYR A 472 10.74 -38.37 -11.79
CA TYR A 472 11.73 -37.39 -11.30
C TYR A 472 11.82 -36.14 -12.21
N HIS A 473 11.00 -36.07 -13.27
CA HIS A 473 10.99 -34.97 -14.23
C HIS A 473 12.38 -34.63 -14.83
N PRO A 474 13.09 -35.61 -15.44
CA PRO A 474 14.44 -35.41 -15.97
C PRO A 474 14.52 -34.43 -17.15
N ASN A 475 13.39 -34.06 -17.75
CA ASN A 475 13.33 -33.07 -18.82
C ASN A 475 13.46 -31.62 -18.31
N GLY A 476 13.21 -31.39 -17.02
CA GLY A 476 13.45 -30.09 -16.37
C GLY A 476 14.88 -29.88 -15.88
N MET A 477 15.71 -30.91 -15.90
CA MET A 477 17.11 -30.86 -15.47
C MET A 477 18.02 -30.32 -16.58
N SER A 478 19.15 -29.73 -16.20
CA SER A 478 20.20 -29.40 -17.17
C SER A 478 20.80 -30.69 -17.78
N PRO A 479 21.40 -30.64 -18.99
CA PRO A 479 21.99 -31.84 -19.60
C PRO A 479 23.02 -32.57 -18.71
N ALA A 480 23.86 -31.81 -17.99
CA ALA A 480 24.86 -32.38 -17.08
C ALA A 480 24.24 -33.02 -15.82
N GLU A 481 23.24 -32.35 -15.24
CA GLU A 481 22.49 -32.87 -14.09
C GLU A 481 21.68 -34.11 -14.46
N LYS A 482 21.11 -34.15 -15.67
CA LYS A 482 20.39 -35.31 -16.21
C LYS A 482 21.30 -36.53 -16.36
N GLU A 483 22.53 -36.35 -16.84
CA GLU A 483 23.50 -37.46 -16.94
C GLU A 483 23.86 -38.02 -15.55
N THR A 484 24.07 -37.12 -14.58
CA THR A 484 24.37 -37.49 -13.19
C THR A 484 23.19 -38.23 -12.55
N PHE A 485 21.98 -37.73 -12.74
CA PHE A 485 20.74 -38.36 -12.29
C PHE A 485 20.54 -39.76 -12.87
N LEU A 486 20.77 -39.94 -14.19
CA LEU A 486 20.58 -41.25 -14.83
C LEU A 486 21.57 -42.30 -14.32
N LYS A 487 22.83 -41.91 -14.05
CA LYS A 487 23.83 -42.80 -13.42
C LYS A 487 23.39 -43.19 -12.01
N TRP A 488 23.02 -42.21 -11.19
CA TRP A 488 22.51 -42.43 -9.83
C TRP A 488 21.27 -43.35 -9.81
N HIS A 489 20.31 -43.12 -10.71
CA HIS A 489 19.08 -43.91 -10.80
C HIS A 489 19.36 -45.36 -11.23
N GLN A 490 20.30 -45.55 -12.17
CA GLN A 490 20.71 -46.88 -12.61
C GLN A 490 21.43 -47.65 -11.49
N GLU A 491 22.37 -47.01 -10.78
CA GLU A 491 23.11 -47.62 -9.67
C GLU A 491 22.17 -48.10 -8.54
N LEU A 492 21.20 -47.27 -8.14
CA LEU A 492 20.21 -47.66 -7.13
C LEU A 492 19.31 -48.81 -7.60
N LYS A 493 18.97 -48.84 -8.88
CA LYS A 493 18.18 -49.92 -9.48
C LYS A 493 18.97 -51.23 -9.52
N GLU A 494 20.26 -51.18 -9.87
CA GLU A 494 21.15 -52.35 -9.89
C GLU A 494 21.39 -52.91 -8.48
N ASN A 495 21.44 -52.03 -7.47
CA ASN A 495 21.57 -52.41 -6.06
C ASN A 495 20.27 -52.97 -5.42
N ASN A 496 19.19 -53.14 -6.20
CA ASN A 496 17.87 -53.56 -5.71
C ASN A 496 17.36 -52.72 -4.52
N PHE A 497 17.59 -51.40 -4.57
CA PHE A 497 17.15 -50.48 -3.53
C PHE A 497 15.63 -50.56 -3.32
N VAL A 498 15.21 -50.73 -2.07
CA VAL A 498 13.80 -50.73 -1.67
C VAL A 498 13.40 -49.30 -1.32
N PHE A 499 12.58 -48.71 -2.18
CA PHE A 499 12.08 -47.36 -2.00
C PHE A 499 10.86 -47.37 -1.07
N ASN A 500 11.01 -46.72 0.09
CA ASN A 500 9.93 -46.45 1.02
C ASN A 500 9.51 -44.99 0.88
N PHE A 501 8.31 -44.74 0.35
CA PHE A 501 7.88 -43.39 0.01
C PHE A 501 7.93 -42.41 1.20
N GLN A 502 7.46 -42.83 2.38
CA GLN A 502 7.37 -41.95 3.56
C GLN A 502 8.75 -41.61 4.14
N GLU A 503 9.69 -42.56 4.11
CA GLU A 503 11.05 -42.32 4.59
C GLU A 503 11.82 -41.42 3.63
N GLU A 504 11.68 -41.64 2.32
CA GLU A 504 12.40 -40.89 1.29
C GLU A 504 11.90 -39.45 1.16
N ILE A 505 10.58 -39.21 1.18
CA ILE A 505 10.04 -37.84 1.11
C ILE A 505 10.46 -37.01 2.32
N LEU A 506 10.44 -37.63 3.51
CA LEU A 506 10.86 -36.99 4.75
C LEU A 506 12.38 -36.71 4.75
N SER A 507 13.19 -37.69 4.36
CA SER A 507 14.64 -37.53 4.27
C SER A 507 15.04 -36.44 3.28
N TYR A 508 14.36 -36.38 2.13
CA TYR A 508 14.59 -35.36 1.12
C TYR A 508 14.25 -33.95 1.63
N CYS A 509 13.04 -33.76 2.16
CA CYS A 509 12.61 -32.46 2.68
C CYS A 509 13.47 -32.00 3.87
N ARG A 510 13.85 -32.91 4.77
CA ARG A 510 14.82 -32.63 5.85
C ARG A 510 16.16 -32.15 5.32
N SER A 511 16.68 -32.79 4.28
CA SER A 511 17.94 -32.38 3.66
C SER A 511 17.83 -30.99 3.05
N ASP A 512 16.72 -30.67 2.40
CA ASP A 512 16.50 -29.34 1.81
C ASP A 512 16.44 -28.24 2.88
N VAL A 513 15.71 -28.48 3.98
CA VAL A 513 15.63 -27.54 5.10
C VAL A 513 16.98 -27.40 5.82
N ASP A 514 17.73 -28.49 6.01
CA ASP A 514 19.06 -28.45 6.64
C ASP A 514 20.08 -27.68 5.79
N ILE A 515 20.07 -27.88 4.46
CA ILE A 515 20.86 -27.09 3.52
C ILE A 515 20.48 -25.61 3.62
N LEU A 516 19.19 -25.31 3.58
CA LEU A 516 18.68 -23.95 3.67
C LEU A 516 19.13 -23.28 4.98
N ARG A 517 18.94 -23.94 6.12
CA ARG A 517 19.31 -23.45 7.45
C ARG A 517 20.79 -23.14 7.51
N ARG A 518 21.65 -24.15 7.30
CA ARG A 518 23.11 -24.00 7.49
C ARG A 518 23.71 -22.96 6.55
N CYS A 519 23.29 -22.94 5.29
CA CYS A 519 23.83 -21.99 4.31
C CYS A 519 23.32 -20.56 4.54
N CYS A 520 22.07 -20.37 4.97
CA CYS A 520 21.57 -19.05 5.34
C CYS A 520 22.25 -18.51 6.60
N LEU A 521 22.52 -19.37 7.59
CA LEU A 521 23.28 -18.99 8.79
C LEU A 521 24.71 -18.60 8.43
N GLU A 522 25.39 -19.40 7.59
CA GLU A 522 26.74 -19.07 7.11
C GLU A 522 26.76 -17.73 6.34
N PHE A 523 25.78 -17.51 5.45
CA PHE A 523 25.64 -16.22 4.77
C PHE A 523 25.44 -15.06 5.75
N ARG A 524 24.61 -15.23 6.79
CA ARG A 524 24.35 -14.21 7.80
C ARG A 524 25.61 -13.88 8.58
N GLU A 525 26.38 -14.88 9.01
CA GLU A 525 27.63 -14.67 9.75
C GLU A 525 28.69 -14.00 8.86
N LEU A 526 28.92 -14.50 7.64
CA LEU A 526 29.84 -13.85 6.69
C LEU A 526 29.47 -12.39 6.38
N PHE A 527 28.17 -12.08 6.31
CA PHE A 527 27.72 -10.71 6.06
C PHE A 527 27.92 -9.82 7.29
N ARG A 528 27.65 -10.34 8.49
CA ARG A 528 27.87 -9.64 9.76
C ARG A 528 29.35 -9.38 10.02
N ASP A 529 30.21 -10.37 9.82
CA ASP A 529 31.67 -10.26 9.99
C ASP A 529 32.29 -9.12 9.18
N VAL A 530 31.71 -8.82 8.01
CA VAL A 530 32.20 -7.77 7.10
C VAL A 530 31.54 -6.41 7.34
N THR A 531 30.32 -6.38 7.89
CA THR A 531 29.47 -5.16 7.84
C THR A 531 28.82 -4.75 9.15
N ASP A 532 28.88 -5.57 10.20
CA ASP A 532 28.18 -5.43 11.48
C ASP A 532 26.64 -5.31 11.35
N ILE A 533 26.07 -5.75 10.23
CA ILE A 533 24.63 -5.65 9.93
C ILE A 533 24.04 -7.05 9.72
N ASP A 534 22.94 -7.36 10.42
CA ASP A 534 22.12 -8.53 10.10
C ASP A 534 21.27 -8.28 8.84
N PRO A 535 21.46 -9.06 7.76
CA PRO A 535 20.73 -8.88 6.51
C PRO A 535 19.25 -9.31 6.59
N PHE A 536 18.88 -10.29 7.43
CA PHE A 536 17.53 -10.85 7.51
C PHE A 536 16.60 -10.03 8.40
N GLU A 537 17.15 -9.42 9.46
CA GLU A 537 16.40 -8.54 10.36
C GLU A 537 15.95 -7.28 9.62
N LYS A 538 16.92 -6.51 9.12
CA LYS A 538 16.71 -5.13 8.66
C LYS A 538 16.32 -5.03 7.19
N CYS A 539 16.44 -6.10 6.41
CA CYS A 539 16.26 -6.08 4.95
C CYS A 539 15.39 -7.23 4.44
N LEU A 540 15.07 -7.17 3.14
CA LEU A 540 14.25 -8.15 2.42
C LEU A 540 14.95 -8.71 1.17
N THR A 541 16.05 -8.07 0.76
CA THR A 541 16.81 -8.42 -0.44
C THR A 541 18.28 -8.08 -0.22
N ILE A 542 19.16 -8.74 -0.96
CA ILE A 542 20.58 -8.42 -0.98
C ILE A 542 20.83 -6.96 -1.38
N ALA A 543 20.07 -6.42 -2.35
CA ALA A 543 20.20 -5.03 -2.77
C ALA A 543 19.83 -4.04 -1.65
N SER A 544 18.82 -4.37 -0.85
CA SER A 544 18.44 -3.59 0.34
C SER A 544 19.53 -3.64 1.41
N ALA A 545 20.11 -4.83 1.64
CA ALA A 545 21.20 -5.03 2.59
C ALA A 545 22.45 -4.25 2.18
N CYS A 546 22.89 -4.36 0.93
CA CYS A 546 24.02 -3.59 0.41
C CYS A 546 23.78 -2.07 0.46
N ASN A 547 22.55 -1.62 0.18
CA ASN A 547 22.21 -0.19 0.29
C ASN A 547 22.23 0.29 1.76
N LEU A 548 21.80 -0.56 2.71
CA LEU A 548 21.91 -0.25 4.13
C LEU A 548 23.38 -0.14 4.54
N VAL A 549 24.22 -1.11 4.18
CA VAL A 549 25.67 -1.08 4.42
C VAL A 549 26.30 0.17 3.82
N PHE A 550 25.97 0.52 2.57
CA PHE A 550 26.44 1.75 1.94
C PHE A 550 26.06 3.00 2.74
N ARG A 551 24.80 3.10 3.15
CA ARG A 551 24.29 4.25 3.90
C ARG A 551 24.81 4.35 5.33
N THR A 552 25.17 3.24 5.95
CA THR A 552 25.72 3.21 7.31
C THR A 552 27.23 3.47 7.29
N ASN A 553 27.97 2.76 6.43
CA ASN A 553 29.43 2.68 6.55
C ASN A 553 30.18 3.58 5.55
N PHE A 554 29.55 3.97 4.43
CA PHE A 554 30.26 4.60 3.30
C PHE A 554 29.68 5.96 2.85
N LEU A 555 28.40 6.22 3.10
CA LEU A 555 27.72 7.42 2.63
C LEU A 555 28.18 8.66 3.39
N LYS A 556 28.91 9.55 2.70
CA LYS A 556 29.23 10.89 3.20
C LYS A 556 28.02 11.81 3.14
N GLU A 557 27.84 12.64 4.17
CA GLU A 557 26.74 13.61 4.22
C GLU A 557 26.72 14.53 2.99
N ASN A 558 25.52 14.87 2.51
CA ASN A 558 25.26 15.83 1.44
C ASN A 558 25.93 15.51 0.08
N THR A 559 26.15 14.24 -0.24
CA THR A 559 26.80 13.83 -1.51
C THR A 559 25.80 13.43 -2.60
N ILE A 560 24.87 12.53 -2.32
CA ILE A 560 23.89 12.03 -3.30
C ILE A 560 22.60 12.84 -3.17
N ALA A 561 22.31 13.71 -4.15
CA ALA A 561 21.10 14.53 -4.15
C ALA A 561 19.84 13.69 -4.41
N ILE A 562 18.77 13.94 -3.65
CA ILE A 562 17.46 13.32 -3.87
C ILE A 562 16.61 14.24 -4.74
N LEU A 563 16.27 13.75 -5.93
CA LEU A 563 15.34 14.42 -6.84
C LEU A 563 13.91 14.33 -6.28
N PRO A 564 13.21 15.46 -6.03
CA PRO A 564 11.83 15.40 -5.56
C PRO A 564 10.90 14.72 -6.60
N PRO A 565 9.79 14.08 -6.18
CA PRO A 565 8.83 13.40 -7.08
C PRO A 565 8.31 14.23 -8.26
N HIS A 566 8.30 15.55 -8.13
CA HIS A 566 7.79 16.49 -9.13
C HIS A 566 8.88 17.44 -9.65
N GLY A 567 10.15 17.03 -9.56
CA GLY A 567 11.31 17.88 -9.84
C GLY A 567 11.54 18.96 -8.78
N TYR A 568 12.56 19.80 -8.97
CA TYR A 568 12.92 20.84 -8.00
C TYR A 568 11.92 22.01 -7.94
N HIS A 569 11.00 22.13 -8.91
CA HIS A 569 9.96 23.17 -8.94
C HIS A 569 8.53 22.60 -9.12
N PRO A 570 8.00 21.81 -8.16
CA PRO A 570 6.71 21.12 -8.27
C PRO A 570 5.49 22.03 -8.40
N GLY A 571 5.56 23.20 -7.76
CA GLY A 571 4.40 24.07 -7.52
C GLY A 571 4.16 25.12 -8.61
N ILE A 572 5.18 25.37 -9.44
CA ILE A 572 5.13 26.43 -10.43
C ILE A 572 4.68 25.80 -11.74
N LYS A 573 3.37 25.64 -11.91
CA LYS A 573 2.77 25.22 -13.18
C LYS A 573 2.34 26.46 -13.94
N GLN A 574 3.17 26.91 -14.87
CA GLN A 574 2.79 27.96 -15.80
C GLN A 574 1.97 27.35 -16.93
N SER A 575 0.86 27.99 -17.31
CA SER A 575 0.03 27.48 -18.40
C SER A 575 0.71 27.69 -19.75
N ASN A 576 0.57 26.74 -20.69
CA ASN A 576 1.12 26.88 -22.04
C ASN A 576 0.55 28.11 -22.76
N ILE A 577 -0.72 28.44 -22.50
CA ILE A 577 -1.39 29.63 -23.07
C ILE A 577 -0.77 30.91 -22.51
N ALA A 578 -0.49 30.97 -21.20
CA ALA A 578 0.18 32.11 -20.57
C ALA A 578 1.57 32.33 -21.18
N LEU A 579 2.35 31.26 -21.36
CA LEU A 579 3.69 31.36 -21.98
C LEU A 579 3.62 31.88 -23.42
N LYS A 580 2.71 31.36 -24.24
CA LYS A 580 2.51 31.84 -25.61
C LYS A 580 2.08 33.32 -25.64
N TRP A 581 1.19 33.72 -24.73
CA TRP A 581 0.75 35.10 -24.59
C TRP A 581 1.90 36.03 -24.19
N LEU A 582 2.73 35.65 -23.22
CA LEU A 582 3.89 36.45 -22.79
C LEU A 582 4.92 36.58 -23.92
N SER A 583 5.23 35.49 -24.64
CA SER A 583 6.14 35.53 -25.79
C SER A 583 5.61 36.43 -26.91
N TYR A 584 4.33 36.29 -27.27
CA TYR A 584 3.70 37.14 -28.29
C TYR A 584 3.68 38.62 -27.87
N THR A 585 3.39 38.90 -26.59
CA THR A 585 3.36 40.27 -26.06
C THR A 585 4.75 40.90 -26.02
N ALA A 586 5.77 40.12 -25.68
CA ALA A 586 7.17 40.53 -25.72
C ALA A 586 7.59 40.91 -27.14
N GLU A 587 7.26 40.08 -28.13
CA GLU A 587 7.62 40.30 -29.54
C GLU A 587 6.84 41.46 -30.17
N LYS A 588 5.55 41.59 -29.89
CA LYS A 588 4.70 42.66 -30.42
C LYS A 588 5.10 44.05 -29.93
N ASN A 589 5.53 44.14 -28.68
CA ASN A 589 5.89 45.41 -28.05
C ASN A 589 7.41 45.66 -28.04
N ASP A 590 8.21 44.73 -28.58
CA ASP A 590 9.68 44.76 -28.55
C ASP A 590 10.26 44.96 -27.14
N VAL A 591 9.72 44.19 -26.17
CA VAL A 591 10.11 44.26 -24.74
C VAL A 591 10.61 42.91 -24.23
N TYR A 592 11.57 42.93 -23.30
CA TYR A 592 12.00 41.72 -22.61
C TYR A 592 11.10 41.44 -21.40
N ILE A 593 10.33 40.37 -21.46
CA ILE A 593 9.51 39.90 -20.33
C ILE A 593 10.23 38.73 -19.67
N GLN A 594 10.65 38.89 -18.41
CA GLN A 594 11.15 37.80 -17.58
C GLN A 594 10.01 36.85 -17.21
N HIS A 595 10.12 35.58 -17.58
CA HIS A 595 9.19 34.51 -17.21
C HIS A 595 9.95 33.20 -16.95
N LYS A 596 9.22 32.13 -16.58
CA LYS A 596 9.81 30.85 -16.16
C LYS A 596 10.86 30.25 -17.13
N ARG A 597 10.75 30.50 -18.43
CA ARG A 597 11.57 29.83 -19.47
C ARG A 597 12.77 30.64 -19.98
N ASN A 598 12.94 31.89 -19.54
CA ASN A 598 14.07 32.74 -19.98
C ASN A 598 14.86 33.36 -18.81
N GLY A 599 14.35 33.32 -17.57
CA GLY A 599 15.06 33.83 -16.38
C GLY A 599 14.44 33.47 -15.02
N GLY A 600 13.42 32.61 -14.99
CA GLY A 600 12.63 32.31 -13.78
C GLY A 600 11.53 33.34 -13.54
N GLU A 601 10.57 33.02 -12.66
CA GLU A 601 9.51 33.97 -12.27
C GLU A 601 10.02 34.95 -11.20
N LYS A 602 9.68 36.24 -11.31
CA LYS A 602 10.01 37.24 -10.30
C LYS A 602 9.02 37.13 -9.13
N THR A 603 9.53 37.05 -7.91
CA THR A 603 8.71 37.05 -6.69
C THR A 603 8.61 38.46 -6.10
N VAL A 604 7.38 38.91 -5.84
CA VAL A 604 7.07 40.16 -5.15
C VAL A 604 6.27 39.85 -3.89
N GLY A 605 6.92 39.96 -2.73
CA GLY A 605 6.31 39.61 -1.45
C GLY A 605 6.02 38.11 -1.35
N GLN A 606 4.73 37.75 -1.23
CA GLN A 606 4.29 36.35 -1.15
C GLN A 606 3.83 35.76 -2.50
N TYR A 607 3.90 36.53 -3.58
CA TYR A 607 3.37 36.14 -4.88
C TYR A 607 4.47 36.08 -5.94
N SER A 608 4.45 35.03 -6.76
CA SER A 608 5.23 34.95 -8.00
C SER A 608 4.42 35.47 -9.17
N LEU A 609 5.08 36.22 -10.06
CA LEU A 609 4.48 36.82 -11.25
C LEU A 609 4.63 35.89 -12.46
N ASP A 610 3.61 35.83 -13.33
CA ASP A 610 3.69 35.04 -14.57
C ASP A 610 4.71 35.63 -15.56
N GLY A 611 4.79 36.96 -15.64
CA GLY A 611 5.80 37.72 -16.39
C GLY A 611 6.14 39.05 -15.74
N TYR A 612 7.38 39.51 -15.87
CA TYR A 612 7.85 40.79 -15.32
C TYR A 612 8.78 41.51 -16.30
N ASP A 613 8.51 42.78 -16.55
CA ASP A 613 9.40 43.69 -17.28
C ASP A 613 10.05 44.65 -16.28
N GLU A 614 11.38 44.60 -16.20
CA GLU A 614 12.17 45.40 -15.27
C GLU A 614 12.30 46.86 -15.69
N GLU A 615 12.28 47.17 -16.99
CA GLU A 615 12.44 48.54 -17.50
C GLU A 615 11.19 49.38 -17.25
N THR A 616 10.02 48.79 -17.44
CA THR A 616 8.73 49.49 -17.27
C THR A 616 8.08 49.25 -15.90
N HIS A 617 8.69 48.43 -15.04
CA HIS A 617 8.09 47.94 -13.79
C HIS A 617 6.68 47.34 -13.99
N THR A 618 6.50 46.61 -15.09
CA THR A 618 5.22 46.01 -15.47
C THR A 618 5.16 44.54 -15.06
N ALA A 619 4.11 44.17 -14.32
CA ALA A 619 3.77 42.79 -13.99
C ALA A 619 2.67 42.27 -14.93
N TYR A 620 2.95 41.17 -15.63
CA TYR A 620 2.00 40.49 -16.51
C TYR A 620 1.42 39.28 -15.77
N GLU A 621 0.09 39.21 -15.68
CA GLU A 621 -0.64 38.16 -14.94
C GLU A 621 -1.68 37.50 -15.84
N PHE A 622 -1.60 36.17 -15.97
CA PHE A 622 -2.52 35.39 -16.79
C PHE A 622 -3.50 34.58 -15.92
N HIS A 623 -4.76 35.02 -15.90
CA HIS A 623 -5.80 34.43 -15.07
C HIS A 623 -6.54 33.31 -15.80
N GLY A 624 -6.11 32.07 -15.57
CA GLY A 624 -6.87 30.87 -15.94
C GLY A 624 -8.27 30.86 -15.32
N CYS A 625 -9.33 30.80 -16.14
CA CYS A 625 -10.71 31.08 -15.69
C CYS A 625 -11.19 30.12 -14.60
N PHE A 626 -10.79 28.84 -14.68
CA PHE A 626 -11.14 27.81 -13.71
C PHE A 626 -10.41 27.99 -12.36
N TRP A 627 -9.15 28.43 -12.39
CA TRP A 627 -8.29 28.53 -11.20
C TRP A 627 -8.45 29.85 -10.44
N HIS A 628 -8.75 30.94 -11.16
CA HIS A 628 -8.81 32.30 -10.63
C HIS A 628 -10.24 32.85 -10.48
N GLY A 629 -11.27 32.06 -10.77
CA GLY A 629 -12.65 32.47 -10.48
C GLY A 629 -13.23 33.46 -11.49
N CYS A 630 -13.21 33.17 -12.79
CA CYS A 630 -13.79 34.11 -13.77
C CYS A 630 -15.32 34.20 -13.66
N LEU A 631 -15.83 35.37 -13.24
CA LEU A 631 -17.27 35.63 -13.08
C LEU A 631 -18.05 35.69 -14.40
N LYS A 632 -17.36 35.77 -15.55
CA LYS A 632 -18.00 35.67 -16.89
C LYS A 632 -18.23 34.22 -17.30
N CYS A 633 -17.37 33.30 -16.86
CA CYS A 633 -17.40 31.91 -17.27
C CYS A 633 -18.13 31.01 -16.26
N TYR A 634 -18.19 31.41 -14.99
CA TYR A 634 -18.76 30.60 -13.92
C TYR A 634 -19.63 31.45 -12.99
N ALA A 635 -20.73 30.86 -12.51
CA ALA A 635 -21.56 31.50 -11.49
C ALA A 635 -20.81 31.60 -10.15
N ARG A 636 -21.10 32.65 -9.37
CA ARG A 636 -20.43 32.97 -8.09
C ARG A 636 -20.38 31.79 -7.12
N ASP A 637 -21.50 31.07 -6.99
CA ASP A 637 -21.67 29.96 -6.04
C ASP A 637 -21.13 28.62 -6.56
N THR A 638 -20.59 28.60 -7.79
CA THR A 638 -19.98 27.39 -8.35
C THR A 638 -18.78 26.99 -7.50
N VAL A 639 -18.71 25.74 -7.04
CA VAL A 639 -17.56 25.25 -6.27
C VAL A 639 -16.52 24.64 -7.20
N ASN A 640 -15.29 25.15 -7.13
CA ASN A 640 -14.15 24.55 -7.79
C ASN A 640 -13.83 23.20 -7.12
N LYS A 641 -13.97 22.11 -7.87
CA LYS A 641 -13.83 20.73 -7.34
C LYS A 641 -12.41 20.37 -6.91
N VAL A 642 -11.39 21.12 -7.33
CA VAL A 642 -9.99 20.89 -6.96
C VAL A 642 -9.62 21.67 -5.71
N SER A 643 -9.98 22.96 -5.64
CA SER A 643 -9.65 23.81 -4.49
C SER A 643 -10.65 23.73 -3.34
N GLY A 644 -11.88 23.28 -3.62
CA GLY A 644 -12.99 23.23 -2.67
C GLY A 644 -13.57 24.60 -2.30
N LYS A 645 -13.15 25.67 -2.98
CA LYS A 645 -13.62 27.06 -2.78
C LYS A 645 -14.67 27.45 -3.82
N THR A 646 -15.49 28.46 -3.52
CA THR A 646 -16.41 29.03 -4.52
C THR A 646 -15.63 29.83 -5.57
N MET A 647 -16.18 29.98 -6.77
CA MET A 647 -15.58 30.81 -7.81
C MET A 647 -15.52 32.27 -7.38
N HIS A 648 -16.46 32.73 -6.53
CA HIS A 648 -16.38 34.05 -5.92
C HIS A 648 -15.17 34.23 -5.00
N ASP A 649 -14.89 33.26 -4.12
CA ASP A 649 -13.72 33.34 -3.22
C ASP A 649 -12.40 33.33 -4.00
N LEU A 650 -12.33 32.56 -5.09
CA LEU A 650 -11.15 32.53 -5.97
C LEU A 650 -10.97 33.87 -6.71
N HIS A 651 -12.07 34.46 -7.17
CA HIS A 651 -12.06 35.78 -7.80
C HIS A 651 -11.57 36.85 -6.84
N GLN A 652 -12.10 36.86 -5.61
CA GLN A 652 -11.71 37.83 -4.60
C GLN A 652 -10.22 37.72 -4.26
N ALA A 653 -9.70 36.51 -4.07
CA ALA A 653 -8.27 36.29 -3.83
C ALA A 653 -7.39 36.78 -5.01
N THR A 654 -7.88 36.67 -6.24
CA THR A 654 -7.19 37.17 -7.44
C THR A 654 -7.14 38.70 -7.43
N MET A 655 -8.26 39.36 -7.12
CA MET A 655 -8.32 40.82 -7.01
C MET A 655 -7.44 41.35 -5.86
N GLU A 656 -7.40 40.64 -4.73
CA GLU A 656 -6.51 40.97 -3.60
C GLU A 656 -5.03 40.89 -3.99
N LYS A 657 -4.63 39.87 -4.78
CA LYS A 657 -3.28 39.78 -5.35
C LYS A 657 -2.98 40.97 -6.26
N THR A 658 -3.88 41.29 -7.20
CA THR A 658 -3.69 42.41 -8.13
C THR A 658 -3.54 43.74 -7.39
N GLN A 659 -4.37 43.99 -6.38
CA GLN A 659 -4.27 45.21 -5.57
C GLN A 659 -2.95 45.27 -4.81
N TYR A 660 -2.52 44.16 -4.20
CA TYR A 660 -1.25 44.07 -3.48
C TYR A 660 -0.03 44.40 -4.35
N LEU A 661 -0.07 44.05 -5.64
CA LEU A 661 0.98 44.37 -6.62
C LEU A 661 0.96 45.85 -6.98
N LYS A 662 -0.23 46.42 -7.24
CA LYS A 662 -0.40 47.86 -7.53
C LYS A 662 0.04 48.73 -6.37
N ASP A 663 -0.26 48.35 -5.13
CA ASP A 663 0.14 49.05 -3.91
C ASP A 663 1.67 49.12 -3.73
N ARG A 664 2.41 48.24 -4.40
CA ARG A 664 3.89 48.23 -4.43
C ARG A 664 4.49 49.02 -5.59
N GLY A 665 3.66 49.74 -6.34
CA GLY A 665 4.08 50.57 -7.46
C GLY A 665 4.29 49.82 -8.78
N LEU A 666 3.80 48.59 -8.90
CA LEU A 666 3.87 47.83 -10.16
C LEU A 666 2.70 48.19 -11.07
N HIS A 667 2.97 48.36 -12.36
CA HIS A 667 1.94 48.44 -13.38
C HIS A 667 1.46 47.03 -13.72
N VAL A 668 0.21 46.66 -13.42
CA VAL A 668 -0.27 45.28 -13.61
C VAL A 668 -1.12 45.15 -14.87
N VAL A 669 -0.67 44.32 -15.81
CA VAL A 669 -1.38 43.95 -17.05
C VAL A 669 -1.98 42.56 -16.87
N GLU A 670 -3.31 42.47 -16.93
CA GLU A 670 -4.06 41.25 -16.64
C GLU A 670 -4.72 40.70 -17.92
N MET A 671 -4.51 39.41 -18.19
CA MET A 671 -5.20 38.70 -19.28
C MET A 671 -5.98 37.52 -18.73
N TRP A 672 -7.28 37.46 -19.02
CA TRP A 672 -8.13 36.32 -18.64
C TRP A 672 -8.19 35.29 -19.77
N GLU A 673 -8.15 34.01 -19.42
CA GLU A 673 -8.17 32.91 -20.41
C GLU A 673 -9.34 32.98 -21.38
N CYS A 674 -10.53 33.41 -20.92
CA CYS A 674 -11.69 33.56 -21.79
C CYS A 674 -11.61 34.77 -22.74
N ASN A 675 -10.90 35.83 -22.35
CA ASN A 675 -10.67 36.96 -23.25
C ASN A 675 -9.64 36.56 -24.30
N MET A 676 -8.55 35.91 -23.89
CA MET A 676 -7.53 35.38 -24.79
C MET A 676 -8.10 34.44 -25.85
N LYS A 677 -8.99 33.51 -25.46
CA LYS A 677 -9.66 32.63 -26.43
C LYS A 677 -10.52 33.38 -27.45
N LYS A 678 -11.16 34.48 -27.05
CA LYS A 678 -11.94 35.32 -27.98
C LYS A 678 -11.04 36.13 -28.91
N GLU A 679 -9.90 36.62 -28.42
CA GLU A 679 -8.93 37.32 -29.26
C GLU A 679 -8.34 36.38 -30.33
N LEU A 680 -8.01 35.14 -29.96
CA LEU A 680 -7.57 34.10 -30.90
C LEU A 680 -8.62 33.73 -31.97
N GLU A 681 -9.91 33.98 -31.73
CA GLU A 681 -10.96 33.77 -32.73
C GLU A 681 -11.04 34.91 -33.77
N HIS A 682 -10.48 36.09 -33.46
CA HIS A 682 -10.60 37.29 -34.30
C HIS A 682 -9.25 37.75 -34.90
N ASP A 683 -8.13 37.36 -34.31
CA ASP A 683 -6.77 37.70 -34.74
C ASP A 683 -6.05 36.46 -35.29
N GLU A 684 -6.10 36.29 -36.62
CA GLU A 684 -5.48 35.14 -37.31
C GLU A 684 -3.95 35.15 -37.21
N ASP A 685 -3.31 36.32 -37.11
CA ASP A 685 -1.85 36.41 -36.97
C ASP A 685 -1.40 35.88 -35.60
N MET A 686 -2.13 36.24 -34.54
CA MET A 686 -1.90 35.73 -33.19
C MET A 686 -2.17 34.22 -33.10
N LYS A 687 -3.20 33.74 -33.79
CA LYS A 687 -3.54 32.31 -33.82
C LYS A 687 -2.46 31.48 -34.51
N GLN A 688 -1.95 31.94 -35.66
CA GLN A 688 -0.84 31.28 -36.36
C GLN A 688 0.42 31.22 -35.49
N TYR A 689 0.76 32.32 -34.80
CA TYR A 689 1.87 32.33 -33.84
C TYR A 689 1.69 31.30 -32.73
N PHE A 690 0.48 31.19 -32.18
CA PHE A 690 0.20 30.21 -31.14
C PHE A 690 0.28 28.76 -31.66
N GLU A 691 -0.04 28.48 -32.91
CA GLU A 691 0.09 27.14 -33.49
C GLU A 691 1.55 26.77 -33.77
N ASP A 692 2.35 27.71 -34.29
CA ASP A 692 3.75 27.50 -34.64
C ASP A 692 4.70 27.51 -33.44
N TYR A 693 4.32 28.18 -32.34
CA TYR A 693 5.15 28.27 -31.14
C TYR A 693 5.23 26.93 -30.39
N ASP A 694 6.33 26.20 -30.60
CA ASP A 694 6.62 24.97 -29.90
C ASP A 694 7.15 25.21 -28.49
N VAL A 695 6.43 24.67 -27.52
CA VAL A 695 6.67 24.84 -26.09
C VAL A 695 7.54 23.65 -25.64
N VAL A 696 8.84 23.68 -25.94
CA VAL A 696 9.76 22.60 -25.54
C VAL A 696 9.87 22.51 -24.02
N ASP A 697 9.47 21.39 -23.43
CA ASP A 697 9.60 21.18 -21.99
C ASP A 697 11.07 20.94 -21.58
N PRO A 698 11.51 21.43 -20.41
CA PRO A 698 12.83 21.07 -19.87
C PRO A 698 12.97 19.56 -19.74
N LEU A 699 14.19 19.05 -19.98
CA LEU A 699 14.50 17.64 -19.71
C LEU A 699 14.16 17.29 -18.27
N GLU A 700 13.24 16.35 -18.07
CA GLU A 700 12.92 15.84 -16.75
C GLU A 700 13.96 14.77 -16.36
N PRO A 701 14.83 15.02 -15.35
CA PRO A 701 15.86 14.05 -14.96
C PRO A 701 15.30 12.68 -14.59
N ARG A 702 14.04 12.63 -14.13
CA ARG A 702 13.35 11.38 -13.80
C ARG A 702 13.14 10.48 -15.02
N HIS A 703 12.93 11.05 -16.20
CA HIS A 703 12.80 10.26 -17.44
C HIS A 703 14.06 9.44 -17.76
N ALA A 704 15.25 9.87 -17.31
CA ALA A 704 16.48 9.08 -17.47
C ALA A 704 16.47 7.78 -16.64
N PHE A 705 15.66 7.70 -15.57
CA PHE A 705 15.49 6.48 -14.77
C PHE A 705 14.39 5.55 -15.32
N TYR A 706 13.59 6.03 -16.28
CA TYR A 706 12.54 5.26 -16.97
C TYR A 706 13.01 4.86 -18.37
N GLY A 707 14.11 4.11 -18.45
CA GLY A 707 14.58 3.46 -19.67
C GLY A 707 14.53 1.95 -19.48
N GLY A 708 13.54 1.29 -20.08
CA GLY A 708 13.59 -0.16 -20.26
C GLY A 708 14.82 -0.56 -21.08
N ARG A 709 15.16 -1.85 -21.12
CA ARG A 709 16.19 -2.38 -22.02
C ARG A 709 15.97 -1.76 -23.41
N THR A 710 16.88 -0.91 -23.87
CA THR A 710 16.89 -0.41 -25.25
C THR A 710 17.24 -1.59 -26.13
N ASN A 711 16.22 -2.33 -26.56
CA ASN A 711 16.40 -3.40 -27.52
C ASN A 711 16.60 -2.73 -28.89
N ALA A 712 17.78 -2.90 -29.48
CA ALA A 712 17.96 -2.60 -30.89
C ALA A 712 17.25 -3.71 -31.69
N THR A 713 15.96 -3.53 -31.99
CA THR A 713 15.22 -4.47 -32.84
C THR A 713 15.22 -4.00 -34.29
N LYS A 714 15.70 -4.84 -35.20
CA LYS A 714 15.37 -4.79 -36.63
C LYS A 714 14.60 -6.06 -36.94
N LEU A 715 13.34 -5.93 -37.37
CA LEU A 715 12.42 -7.07 -37.49
C LEU A 715 12.89 -8.14 -38.49
N PHE A 716 13.66 -7.77 -39.52
CA PHE A 716 14.34 -8.69 -40.44
C PHE A 716 15.39 -7.91 -41.28
N HIS A 717 16.55 -8.51 -41.55
CA HIS A 717 17.52 -8.02 -42.55
C HIS A 717 18.14 -9.23 -43.26
N GLU A 718 17.87 -9.34 -44.56
CA GLU A 718 18.49 -10.35 -45.41
C GLU A 718 19.86 -9.84 -45.87
N CYS A 719 20.93 -10.53 -45.48
CA CYS A 719 22.30 -10.15 -45.89
C CYS A 719 22.49 -10.41 -47.38
N LYS A 720 23.14 -9.49 -48.08
CA LYS A 720 23.70 -9.75 -49.41
C LYS A 720 24.92 -10.67 -49.32
N GLU A 721 25.34 -11.27 -50.44
CA GLU A 721 26.45 -12.25 -50.48
C GLU A 721 27.79 -11.71 -49.92
N ASP A 722 27.99 -10.39 -49.92
CA ASP A 722 29.16 -9.67 -49.42
C ASP A 722 28.94 -8.99 -48.05
N GLU A 723 27.74 -9.12 -47.48
CA GLU A 723 27.37 -8.46 -46.23
C GLU A 723 27.45 -9.43 -45.04
N LYS A 724 28.05 -8.97 -43.94
CA LYS A 724 28.10 -9.72 -42.67
C LYS A 724 27.44 -8.90 -41.58
N ILE A 725 26.37 -9.42 -40.98
CA ILE A 725 25.84 -8.86 -39.74
C ILE A 725 26.79 -9.23 -38.59
N ARG A 726 27.21 -8.23 -37.83
CA ARG A 726 27.94 -8.41 -36.57
C ARG A 726 27.05 -7.91 -35.44
N TYR A 727 26.73 -8.81 -34.50
CA TYR A 727 26.04 -8.45 -33.27
C TYR A 727 27.09 -8.24 -32.17
N VAL A 728 27.18 -7.03 -31.63
CA VAL A 728 28.01 -6.74 -30.46
C VAL A 728 27.08 -6.74 -29.25
N ASP A 729 27.04 -7.87 -28.56
CA ASP A 729 26.37 -7.97 -27.26
C ASP A 729 27.21 -7.24 -26.22
N PHE A 730 26.82 -6.02 -25.86
CA PHE A 730 27.32 -5.46 -24.61
C PHE A 730 26.49 -6.10 -23.50
N THR A 731 27.14 -6.86 -22.62
CA THR A 731 26.50 -7.41 -21.43
C THR A 731 26.13 -6.26 -20.50
N SER A 732 24.94 -5.68 -20.73
CA SER A 732 24.29 -4.67 -19.90
C SER A 732 25.17 -3.45 -19.53
N LEU A 733 25.06 -2.38 -20.32
CA LEU A 733 25.71 -1.08 -20.13
C LEU A 733 25.46 -0.53 -18.74
N TYR A 734 24.30 -0.82 -18.15
CA TYR A 734 23.94 -0.35 -16.81
C TYR A 734 24.83 -0.94 -15.70
N PRO A 735 24.96 -2.28 -15.50
CA PRO A 735 25.97 -2.86 -14.60
C PRO A 735 27.40 -2.46 -14.92
N TRP A 736 27.78 -2.40 -16.21
CA TRP A 736 29.13 -1.96 -16.59
C TRP A 736 29.38 -0.51 -16.15
N CYS A 737 28.44 0.40 -16.41
CA CYS A 737 28.52 1.79 -15.95
C CYS A 737 28.58 1.83 -14.42
N ASN A 738 27.68 1.17 -13.71
CA ASN A 738 27.70 1.16 -12.24
C ASN A 738 29.02 0.63 -11.64
N LYS A 739 29.71 -0.28 -12.34
CA LYS A 739 31.01 -0.84 -11.92
C LYS A 739 32.20 0.04 -12.31
N MET A 740 32.19 0.59 -13.53
CA MET A 740 33.37 1.18 -14.17
C MET A 740 33.32 2.71 -14.24
N THR A 741 32.12 3.30 -14.19
CA THR A 741 31.95 4.75 -14.23
C THR A 741 31.76 5.31 -12.84
N ARG A 742 32.23 6.54 -12.65
CA ARG A 742 32.11 7.23 -11.37
C ARG A 742 30.67 7.73 -11.22
N THR A 743 30.08 7.48 -10.06
CA THR A 743 28.76 8.01 -9.72
C THR A 743 28.80 9.54 -9.72
N VAL A 744 27.78 10.16 -10.31
CA VAL A 744 27.62 11.62 -10.30
C VAL A 744 27.23 12.05 -8.88
N ILE A 745 27.97 13.02 -8.34
CA ILE A 745 27.78 13.54 -6.98
C ILE A 745 27.33 14.99 -7.08
N GLY A 746 26.53 15.42 -6.12
CA GLY A 746 25.95 16.76 -6.10
C GLY A 746 24.67 16.88 -6.92
N ARG A 747 24.23 18.12 -7.10
CA ARG A 747 22.93 18.44 -7.72
C ARG A 747 23.07 18.52 -9.24
N PRO A 748 22.21 17.84 -10.02
CA PRO A 748 22.12 18.11 -11.45
C PRO A 748 21.55 19.52 -11.66
N VAL A 749 22.24 20.34 -12.44
CA VAL A 749 21.79 21.68 -12.84
C VAL A 749 21.19 21.56 -14.24
N SER A 750 19.92 21.94 -14.40
CA SER A 750 19.30 22.04 -15.73
C SER A 750 19.63 23.41 -16.32
N SER A 751 20.46 23.46 -17.37
CA SER A 751 20.50 24.65 -18.23
C SER A 751 19.38 24.57 -19.26
N LEU A 752 18.62 25.65 -19.42
CA LEU A 752 17.74 25.83 -20.57
C LEU A 752 18.64 25.78 -21.82
N LYS A 753 18.42 24.75 -22.65
CA LYS A 753 19.22 24.28 -23.80
C LYS A 753 20.32 23.27 -23.46
N THR A 754 19.99 22.01 -23.75
CA THR A 754 20.84 20.94 -24.32
C THR A 754 22.00 20.33 -23.49
N LEU A 755 22.34 20.81 -22.28
CA LEU A 755 23.38 20.14 -21.47
C LEU A 755 23.01 19.97 -19.99
N MET A 756 23.08 18.72 -19.52
CA MET A 756 23.27 18.43 -18.09
C MET A 756 24.76 18.63 -17.76
N ILE A 757 25.08 19.64 -16.95
CA ILE A 757 26.42 19.78 -16.38
C ILE A 757 26.45 18.92 -15.10
N LEU A 758 27.15 17.79 -15.17
CA LEU A 758 27.31 16.87 -14.04
C LEU A 758 28.45 17.38 -13.14
N PRO A 759 28.22 17.62 -11.83
CA PRO A 759 29.30 17.99 -10.91
C PRO A 759 30.26 16.82 -10.64
N ARG A 760 31.47 17.18 -10.20
CA ARG A 760 32.69 16.36 -10.08
C ARG A 760 32.50 14.94 -9.54
N THR A 761 33.37 14.05 -10.03
CA THR A 761 33.43 12.63 -9.68
C THR A 761 34.45 12.35 -8.57
N LEU A 762 34.13 11.48 -7.61
CA LEU A 762 35.08 11.04 -6.56
C LEU A 762 35.91 9.83 -7.04
N ALA A 763 37.14 9.74 -6.53
CA ALA A 763 38.09 8.65 -6.74
C ALA A 763 37.85 7.51 -5.75
#